data_AF-A0AB37M8M6-F1
#
_entry.id   AF-A0AB37M8M6-F1
#
_cell.length_a   1.000
_cell.length_b   1.000
_cell.length_c   1.000
_cell.angle_alpha   90.00
_cell.angle_beta   90.00
_cell.angle_gamma   90.00
#
_symmetry.space_group_name_H-M   'P 1'
#
loop_
_entity.id
_entity.type
_entity.pdbx_description
1 polymer ?
#
loop_
_entity_poly.entity_id
_entity_poly.type
_entity_poly.pdbx_seq_one_letter_code
_entity_poly.pdbx_strand_id
1 'polypeptide(L)'
;MKNYKSLVLLVLSICLACPALSYAVENPVSIKKLKVEYAEMPLGIDVEKPRFSWQMVVADTERGYSQKAYQIIVTDETGSLVWDSGKVSSDLSLNIEYAGAPLQPATCYFWTVNVWNQRGEQSSETSWFETGLMSKTSPYEGWSGAKWIGGGDKDRMFYSHYLPVFRLNISLQLDEKSKSTRASFVYGANDKRLMDKNKNLYSLQNGKDESYIKIELSIDSLASGKKAMLNVYRVGYHPDDQGSVPFKSFPVPLTWIHENNKYAQHTISLTSDLGFTRFYVDDGEEIGWVNLNPLGQGGDFIAFPVVGDVGFDVPAGQSAIFPKMEIANFRSPSNVITTCKEGNNWIDGNVSGAFRTFTPKGNSAPMLRTVFSTPDTEISKARLYVTSRGIYEVYLNGKRIGEDYFNPGITQYNKTHLYQTFDVTEYVHSGKNALGALLAEGWWSGGATFTGDNWNFFGDRQSLLAKLVITYSDGRTDVVVTDPLSWQYFSEGPIAYGSFFQGEVYDALRETAVEGWSMASYDASAWKPAHEVALEGNISTVGNPNMPWVNDYSGFELIGQFGQTVKQINELTALSVEEVRPGVFVYDMGQNMVGVPRISLSGMKPGTEITLRFAEVKYPDLPEYEGNIGMIMLENIRAAMAQDVYIAKGGQETISPRFTYHGYRFIEITGIDKPLPVGAVKGVVLSSIHELASRYETSNTQVNQLWKNITWSSYGNFLSIPTDCPQRNERLGWAGDISVFSRTATYLADVPQFLRRYLRSMRDVQRTDGRFPDIAPLGGGFGGLLWGSAGITVPWECYQQYGDTILLSEHYDAMKRYIQYIIDNTIETETNLIVQTRSWGDLCDWLGLEDEKNDKSLVWEAYFIYDLELMAKMATVLGKVTDAEWFRELHAARKDFFNKTYIEPETGKTLFSAFVPEKKGSHIDIQTSYVLPLAFNIIDEENRNKVIANLAETVRRENTTDRGQQCPSYSLMTGFIGTSWINKALSDYGHSDLAYRLLQQTSYPSWLYSIEQGATTIWERLNSYTRTDGFGGNNRMNSFNHYSFGAVGAWMYNYSLGIQRDETFPGFKQFVLKPMPDPTGKMTYARGYYDSMYGRIESGWKVESGVIRYTFTVPANTTATLYLPTASLRDVREKTKPVRKCKGVEFISEGNGEVVLKLLSGSYSFEVKKDYPLAARKRKKYVFVR
;
A
#
# COMPACT_ATOMS: atom_id res chain seq x y z
N MET A 1 16.62 59.53 -40.93
CA MET A 1 16.63 59.92 -42.36
C MET A 1 15.32 59.46 -43.00
N LYS A 2 14.52 60.41 -43.53
CA LYS A 2 13.53 60.33 -44.64
C LYS A 2 12.68 59.03 -44.74
N ASN A 3 11.41 58.99 -44.30
CA ASN A 3 10.17 59.47 -44.93
C ASN A 3 10.19 59.71 -46.46
N TYR A 4 9.25 59.07 -47.18
CA TYR A 4 8.12 59.60 -47.98
C TYR A 4 7.69 58.51 -48.99
N LYS A 5 6.55 57.83 -48.78
CA LYS A 5 5.17 58.19 -49.19
C LYS A 5 4.89 57.99 -50.68
N SER A 6 3.71 57.38 -50.92
CA SER A 6 2.68 57.71 -51.92
C SER A 6 2.32 56.52 -52.82
N LEU A 7 1.07 56.21 -53.18
CA LEU A 7 -0.30 56.74 -52.98
C LEU A 7 -1.16 55.83 -53.92
N VAL A 8 -2.39 55.38 -53.63
CA VAL A 8 -3.64 56.04 -54.04
C VAL A 8 -4.84 55.07 -53.91
N LEU A 9 -5.86 55.53 -53.16
CA LEU A 9 -7.33 55.42 -53.31
C LEU A 9 -8.01 54.05 -53.54
N LEU A 10 -9.05 53.69 -52.77
CA LEU A 10 -10.33 54.39 -52.74
C LEU A 10 -11.08 54.20 -51.40
N VAL A 11 -11.38 55.29 -50.70
CA VAL A 11 -12.32 55.39 -49.57
C VAL A 11 -13.28 56.53 -49.90
N LEU A 12 -14.57 56.24 -49.97
CA LEU A 12 -15.69 56.98 -49.34
C LEU A 12 -17.00 56.51 -49.98
N SER A 13 -17.87 55.85 -49.19
CA SER A 13 -19.30 56.18 -49.11
C SER A 13 -20.06 55.27 -48.13
N ILE A 14 -20.58 55.92 -47.06
CA ILE A 14 -21.93 55.76 -46.49
C ILE A 14 -22.17 54.72 -45.36
N CYS A 15 -22.17 55.27 -44.13
CA CYS A 15 -23.19 55.21 -43.07
C CYS A 15 -23.66 53.90 -42.40
N LEU A 16 -23.52 53.94 -41.05
CA LEU A 16 -24.39 53.40 -39.99
C LEU A 16 -24.35 51.90 -39.67
N ALA A 17 -23.43 51.53 -38.77
CA ALA A 17 -23.71 50.58 -37.69
C ALA A 17 -22.78 50.88 -36.50
N CYS A 18 -23.35 51.25 -35.34
CA CYS A 18 -22.64 51.27 -34.07
C CYS A 18 -22.01 49.88 -33.81
N PRO A 19 -20.72 49.78 -33.44
CA PRO A 19 -20.31 48.64 -32.64
C PRO A 19 -20.84 48.93 -31.23
N ALA A 20 -21.89 48.20 -30.83
CA ALA A 20 -22.15 48.02 -29.42
C ALA A 20 -20.84 47.50 -28.81
N LEU A 21 -20.19 48.31 -27.97
CA LEU A 21 -19.22 47.79 -27.03
C LEU A 21 -19.98 46.82 -26.12
N SER A 22 -19.97 45.54 -26.49
CA SER A 22 -20.24 44.46 -25.58
C SER A 22 -19.18 44.56 -24.49
N TYR A 23 -19.51 45.23 -23.39
CA TYR A 23 -18.87 44.92 -22.12
C TYR A 23 -19.08 43.42 -21.93
N ALA A 24 -18.03 42.63 -22.14
CA ALA A 24 -17.99 41.27 -21.65
C ALA A 24 -18.21 41.40 -20.14
N VAL A 25 -19.41 41.05 -19.68
CA VAL A 25 -19.66 40.84 -18.26
C VAL A 25 -18.71 39.69 -17.89
N GLU A 26 -17.64 39.99 -17.16
CA GLU A 26 -16.82 38.96 -16.54
C GLU A 26 -17.79 38.04 -15.79
N ASN A 27 -17.89 36.78 -16.22
CA ASN A 27 -18.72 35.80 -15.53
C ASN A 27 -18.14 35.65 -14.11
N PRO A 28 -18.87 36.01 -13.05
CA PRO A 28 -18.30 36.11 -11.70
C PRO A 28 -17.94 34.75 -11.07
N VAL A 29 -18.26 33.64 -11.75
CA VAL A 29 -18.04 32.27 -11.29
C VAL A 29 -17.42 31.43 -12.40
N SER A 30 -16.44 30.61 -12.02
CA SER A 30 -15.85 29.59 -12.88
C SER A 30 -16.24 28.20 -12.38
N ILE A 31 -16.73 27.35 -13.29
CA ILE A 31 -16.91 25.93 -13.00
C ILE A 31 -15.56 25.25 -13.26
N LYS A 32 -15.06 24.49 -12.28
CA LYS A 32 -13.75 23.84 -12.32
C LYS A 32 -13.86 22.41 -11.81
N LYS A 33 -12.78 21.64 -12.00
CA LYS A 33 -12.66 20.26 -11.52
C LYS A 33 -13.86 19.41 -11.94
N LEU A 34 -14.23 19.51 -13.22
CA LEU A 34 -15.22 18.66 -13.85
C LEU A 34 -14.70 17.23 -13.77
N LYS A 35 -15.39 16.36 -13.03
CA LYS A 35 -14.94 15.00 -12.74
C LYS A 35 -16.00 14.00 -13.16
N VAL A 36 -15.54 12.89 -13.74
CA VAL A 36 -16.30 11.67 -13.97
C VAL A 36 -15.63 10.55 -13.16
N GLU A 37 -16.39 9.87 -12.31
CA GLU A 37 -15.84 8.84 -11.39
C GLU A 37 -14.62 9.33 -10.59
N TYR A 38 -14.68 10.58 -10.10
CA TYR A 38 -13.63 11.29 -9.34
C TYR A 38 -12.36 11.68 -10.11
N ALA A 39 -12.29 11.47 -11.43
CA ALA A 39 -11.17 11.87 -12.30
C ALA A 39 -11.59 12.93 -13.32
N GLU A 40 -10.70 13.85 -13.72
CA GLU A 40 -11.09 15.00 -14.56
C GLU A 40 -11.37 14.65 -16.03
N MET A 41 -10.55 13.79 -16.62
CA MET A 41 -10.68 13.30 -18.00
C MET A 41 -10.33 11.81 -18.02
N PRO A 42 -11.15 10.95 -17.41
CA PRO A 42 -10.82 9.53 -17.32
C PRO A 42 -10.87 8.87 -18.70
N LEU A 43 -9.86 8.06 -18.97
CA LEU A 43 -9.68 7.31 -20.20
C LEU A 43 -9.78 5.80 -19.92
N GLY A 44 -10.71 5.13 -20.57
CA GLY A 44 -10.87 3.67 -20.49
C GLY A 44 -11.64 3.19 -19.26
N ILE A 45 -12.67 3.92 -18.82
CA ILE A 45 -13.52 3.49 -17.70
C ILE A 45 -14.59 2.50 -18.16
N ASP A 46 -14.83 1.45 -17.38
CA ASP A 46 -15.85 0.43 -17.67
C ASP A 46 -17.15 0.62 -16.86
N VAL A 47 -17.34 1.81 -16.28
CA VAL A 47 -18.55 2.13 -15.52
C VAL A 47 -19.70 2.44 -16.48
N GLU A 48 -20.74 1.59 -16.51
CA GLU A 48 -21.88 1.76 -17.42
C GLU A 48 -22.69 3.03 -17.16
N LYS A 49 -22.75 3.45 -15.90
CA LYS A 49 -23.44 4.66 -15.45
C LYS A 49 -22.48 5.55 -14.66
N PRO A 50 -21.56 6.23 -15.35
CA PRO A 50 -20.54 7.02 -14.67
C PRO A 50 -21.18 8.22 -13.95
N ARG A 51 -20.53 8.69 -12.88
CA ARG A 51 -21.03 9.79 -12.04
C ARG A 51 -20.27 11.09 -12.26
N PHE A 52 -21.01 12.17 -12.46
CA PHE A 52 -20.49 13.52 -12.73
C PHE A 52 -20.44 14.37 -11.47
N SER A 53 -19.36 15.16 -11.32
CA SER A 53 -19.18 16.13 -10.24
C SER A 53 -18.49 17.39 -10.75
N TRP A 54 -18.72 18.52 -10.11
CA TRP A 54 -18.06 19.79 -10.44
C TRP A 54 -17.97 20.73 -9.24
N GLN A 55 -16.96 21.60 -9.28
CA GLN A 55 -16.76 22.66 -8.31
C GLN A 55 -17.13 24.02 -8.90
N MET A 56 -17.58 24.92 -8.03
CA MET A 56 -17.82 26.32 -8.37
C MET A 56 -16.80 27.19 -7.63
N VAL A 57 -16.05 27.99 -8.39
CA VAL A 57 -15.04 28.90 -7.86
C VAL A 57 -15.55 30.33 -8.05
N VAL A 58 -15.60 31.08 -6.95
CA VAL A 58 -16.08 32.47 -6.90
C VAL A 58 -15.00 33.36 -6.29
N ALA A 59 -15.07 34.67 -6.54
CA ALA A 59 -14.17 35.62 -5.88
C ALA A 59 -14.38 35.62 -4.35
N ASP A 60 -13.30 35.77 -3.58
CA ASP A 60 -13.32 35.76 -2.09
C ASP A 60 -14.26 36.81 -1.47
N THR A 61 -14.58 37.86 -2.21
CA THR A 61 -15.52 38.90 -1.80
C THR A 61 -16.99 38.49 -1.91
N GLU A 62 -17.30 37.46 -2.70
CA GLU A 62 -18.66 36.98 -2.88
C GLU A 62 -19.05 36.03 -1.74
N ARG A 63 -20.29 36.17 -1.25
CA ARG A 63 -20.84 35.34 -0.17
C ARG A 63 -22.21 34.82 -0.52
N GLY A 64 -22.50 33.58 -0.12
CA GLY A 64 -23.78 32.93 -0.32
C GLY A 64 -24.07 32.55 -1.76
N TYR A 65 -23.02 32.33 -2.56
CA TYR A 65 -23.17 31.72 -3.87
C TYR A 65 -23.65 30.28 -3.73
N SER A 66 -24.74 29.95 -4.42
CA SER A 66 -25.32 28.60 -4.42
C SER A 66 -25.91 28.26 -5.80
N GLN A 67 -25.77 27.00 -6.19
CA GLN A 67 -26.48 26.44 -7.33
C GLN A 67 -27.95 26.25 -6.98
N LYS A 68 -28.84 26.50 -7.94
CA LYS A 68 -30.28 26.22 -7.85
C LYS A 68 -30.77 25.25 -8.91
N ALA A 69 -30.07 25.14 -10.02
CA ALA A 69 -30.34 24.14 -11.03
C ALA A 69 -29.07 23.78 -11.80
N TYR A 70 -29.07 22.60 -12.41
CA TYR A 70 -28.06 22.19 -13.37
C TYR A 70 -28.70 21.56 -14.61
N GLN A 71 -27.93 21.42 -15.68
CA GLN A 71 -28.23 20.59 -16.83
C GLN A 71 -26.92 19.95 -17.31
N ILE A 72 -26.92 18.64 -17.52
CA ILE A 72 -25.81 17.91 -18.12
C ILE A 72 -26.24 17.50 -19.53
N ILE A 73 -25.41 17.83 -20.51
CA ILE A 73 -25.59 17.44 -21.91
C ILE A 73 -24.38 16.58 -22.26
N VAL A 74 -24.62 15.37 -22.75
CA VAL A 74 -23.57 14.44 -23.20
C VAL A 74 -23.79 14.12 -24.67
N THR A 75 -22.73 14.24 -25.46
CA THR A 75 -22.68 13.83 -26.85
C THR A 75 -21.60 12.77 -27.04
N ASP A 76 -21.82 11.85 -27.99
CA ASP A 76 -20.76 10.96 -28.45
C ASP A 76 -19.74 11.68 -29.34
N GLU A 77 -18.73 10.94 -29.78
CA GLU A 77 -17.65 11.46 -30.65
C GLU A 77 -18.11 11.91 -32.05
N THR A 78 -19.32 11.54 -32.49
CA THR A 78 -19.93 12.04 -33.73
C THR A 78 -20.68 13.36 -33.52
N GLY A 79 -20.81 13.81 -32.27
CA GLY A 79 -21.63 14.96 -31.88
C GLY A 79 -23.11 14.61 -31.67
N SER A 80 -23.47 13.33 -31.69
CA SER A 80 -24.86 12.90 -31.46
C SER A 80 -25.20 12.98 -29.97
N LEU A 81 -26.36 13.55 -29.65
CA LEU A 81 -26.85 13.66 -28.27
C LEU A 81 -27.18 12.28 -27.70
N VAL A 82 -26.50 11.89 -26.61
CA VAL A 82 -26.76 10.61 -25.91
C VAL A 82 -27.44 10.82 -24.56
N TRP A 83 -27.30 12.01 -23.98
CA TRP A 83 -28.02 12.40 -22.77
C TRP A 83 -28.23 13.90 -22.70
N ASP A 84 -29.44 14.31 -22.34
CA ASP A 84 -29.74 15.63 -21.81
C ASP A 84 -30.55 15.44 -20.53
N SER A 85 -30.03 15.87 -19.38
CA SER A 85 -30.76 15.77 -18.13
C SER A 85 -31.98 16.70 -18.07
N GLY A 86 -32.08 17.63 -19.03
CA GLY A 86 -32.90 18.83 -18.89
C GLY A 86 -32.41 19.72 -17.75
N LYS A 87 -33.10 20.85 -17.54
CA LYS A 87 -32.86 21.70 -16.38
C LYS A 87 -33.42 21.05 -15.12
N VAL A 88 -32.55 20.47 -14.30
CA VAL A 88 -32.88 19.84 -13.02
C VAL A 88 -32.81 20.88 -11.91
N SER A 89 -33.92 21.12 -11.22
CA SER A 89 -33.98 22.03 -10.06
C SER A 89 -33.36 21.35 -8.83
N SER A 90 -32.03 21.37 -8.75
CA SER A 90 -31.25 20.77 -7.67
C SER A 90 -29.97 21.56 -7.40
N ASP A 91 -29.54 21.55 -6.15
CA ASP A 91 -28.28 22.14 -5.70
C ASP A 91 -27.16 21.09 -5.56
N LEU A 92 -27.39 19.84 -5.96
CA LEU A 92 -26.36 18.80 -6.03
C LEU A 92 -25.38 19.08 -7.16
N SER A 93 -24.08 18.90 -6.88
CA SER A 93 -22.99 19.02 -7.84
C SER A 93 -21.95 17.89 -7.68
N LEU A 94 -22.37 16.80 -7.04
CA LEU A 94 -21.54 15.66 -6.65
C LEU A 94 -22.28 14.37 -6.95
N ASN A 95 -21.57 13.40 -7.55
CA ASN A 95 -22.03 12.03 -7.79
C ASN A 95 -23.35 11.91 -8.57
N ILE A 96 -23.56 12.74 -9.58
CA ILE A 96 -24.77 12.70 -10.40
C ILE A 96 -24.63 11.57 -11.43
N GLU A 97 -25.41 10.51 -11.27
CA GLU A 97 -25.37 9.33 -12.13
C GLU A 97 -25.87 9.63 -13.55
N TYR A 98 -25.13 9.13 -14.54
CA TYR A 98 -25.55 9.14 -15.93
C TYR A 98 -26.90 8.43 -16.13
N ALA A 99 -27.85 9.11 -16.78
CA ALA A 99 -29.20 8.59 -17.03
C ALA A 99 -29.58 8.60 -18.52
N GLY A 100 -28.59 8.63 -19.41
CA GLY A 100 -28.79 8.66 -20.86
C GLY A 100 -28.87 7.27 -21.51
N ALA A 101 -28.72 7.25 -22.84
CA ALA A 101 -28.66 6.01 -23.61
C ALA A 101 -27.44 5.16 -23.22
N PRO A 102 -27.50 3.82 -23.30
CA PRO A 102 -26.38 2.95 -22.96
C PRO A 102 -25.07 3.35 -23.65
N LEU A 103 -24.02 3.54 -22.85
CA LEU A 103 -22.70 3.88 -23.36
C LEU A 103 -22.13 2.71 -24.17
N GLN A 104 -21.38 3.05 -25.20
CA GLN A 104 -20.71 2.10 -26.10
C GLN A 104 -19.26 1.90 -25.65
N PRO A 105 -18.66 0.72 -25.85
CA PRO A 105 -17.24 0.50 -25.60
C PRO A 105 -16.35 1.40 -26.46
N ALA A 106 -15.14 1.69 -25.99
CA ALA A 106 -14.07 2.39 -26.72
C ALA A 106 -14.52 3.71 -27.37
N THR A 107 -15.44 4.43 -26.71
CA THR A 107 -16.12 5.61 -27.26
C THR A 107 -15.85 6.82 -26.39
N CYS A 108 -15.41 7.91 -27.00
CA CYS A 108 -15.24 9.19 -26.32
C CYS A 108 -16.58 9.92 -26.24
N TYR A 109 -16.86 10.48 -25.07
CA TYR A 109 -18.05 11.25 -24.78
C TYR A 109 -17.66 12.64 -24.29
N PHE A 110 -18.21 13.66 -24.94
CA PHE A 110 -18.09 15.05 -24.49
C PHE A 110 -19.29 15.40 -23.63
N TRP A 111 -19.07 16.10 -22.53
CA TRP A 111 -20.16 16.55 -21.67
C TRP A 111 -20.02 18.01 -21.28
N THR A 112 -21.14 18.71 -21.31
CA THR A 112 -21.25 20.11 -20.87
C THR A 112 -22.17 20.16 -19.68
N VAL A 113 -21.73 20.85 -18.62
CA VAL A 113 -22.59 21.18 -17.48
C VAL A 113 -22.97 22.66 -17.54
N ASN A 114 -24.26 22.93 -17.47
CA ASN A 114 -24.83 24.27 -17.28
C ASN A 114 -25.32 24.38 -15.84
N VAL A 115 -24.96 25.47 -15.15
CA VAL A 115 -25.29 25.72 -13.75
C VAL A 115 -26.03 27.05 -13.64
N TRP A 116 -27.17 27.08 -12.94
CA TRP A 116 -27.89 28.30 -12.61
C TRP A 116 -27.75 28.62 -11.13
N ASN A 117 -27.39 29.86 -10.80
CA ASN A 117 -27.25 30.31 -9.43
C ASN A 117 -28.54 30.88 -8.83
N GLN A 118 -28.47 31.38 -7.59
CA GLN A 118 -29.61 31.99 -6.88
C GLN A 118 -30.19 33.26 -7.54
N ARG A 119 -29.48 33.89 -8.47
CA ARG A 119 -29.94 35.04 -9.28
C ARG A 119 -30.51 34.63 -10.64
N GLY A 120 -30.51 33.34 -10.96
CA GLY A 120 -30.92 32.81 -12.27
C GLY A 120 -29.88 33.00 -13.37
N GLU A 121 -28.65 33.42 -13.02
CA GLU A 121 -27.54 33.56 -13.97
C GLU A 121 -26.98 32.17 -14.30
N GLN A 122 -26.63 31.94 -15.58
CA GLN A 122 -26.10 30.68 -16.08
C GLN A 122 -24.58 30.74 -16.25
N SER A 123 -23.89 29.66 -15.89
CA SER A 123 -22.50 29.41 -16.24
C SER A 123 -22.36 28.00 -16.82
N SER A 124 -21.39 27.79 -17.71
CA SER A 124 -21.21 26.53 -18.43
C SER A 124 -19.75 26.16 -18.54
N GLU A 125 -19.44 24.86 -18.54
CA GLU A 125 -18.11 24.33 -18.81
C GLU A 125 -18.22 22.93 -19.43
N THR A 126 -17.21 22.54 -20.22
CA THR A 126 -17.21 21.27 -20.96
C THR A 126 -15.98 20.43 -20.59
N SER A 127 -16.15 19.12 -20.54
CA SER A 127 -15.07 18.14 -20.42
C SER A 127 -15.42 16.89 -21.23
N TRP A 128 -14.65 15.81 -21.09
CA TRP A 128 -14.88 14.54 -21.76
C TRP A 128 -14.48 13.36 -20.87
N PHE A 129 -14.98 12.18 -21.20
CA PHE A 129 -14.53 10.90 -20.67
C PHE A 129 -14.57 9.86 -21.79
N GLU A 130 -13.80 8.79 -21.68
CA GLU A 130 -13.79 7.72 -22.68
C GLU A 130 -13.98 6.36 -22.01
N THR A 131 -14.88 5.56 -22.57
CA THR A 131 -15.16 4.20 -22.09
C THR A 131 -14.06 3.22 -22.48
N GLY A 132 -13.88 2.19 -21.66
CA GLY A 132 -12.98 1.08 -21.94
C GLY A 132 -13.61 0.04 -22.86
N LEU A 133 -13.15 -1.20 -22.74
CA LEU A 133 -13.63 -2.34 -23.51
C LEU A 133 -15.02 -2.84 -23.07
N MET A 134 -15.48 -2.50 -21.86
CA MET A 134 -16.83 -2.78 -21.34
C MET A 134 -17.34 -4.21 -21.62
N SER A 135 -16.49 -5.22 -21.40
CA SER A 135 -16.84 -6.63 -21.59
C SER A 135 -18.05 -7.05 -20.75
N LYS A 136 -19.07 -7.69 -21.35
CA LYS A 136 -20.33 -8.05 -20.66
C LYS A 136 -20.56 -9.54 -20.53
N THR A 137 -20.29 -10.29 -21.59
CA THR A 137 -20.61 -11.72 -21.70
C THR A 137 -19.42 -12.62 -21.38
N SER A 138 -18.21 -12.13 -21.67
CA SER A 138 -16.95 -12.80 -21.37
C SER A 138 -15.88 -11.75 -21.11
N PRO A 139 -14.93 -11.98 -20.17
CA PRO A 139 -13.83 -11.05 -19.91
C PRO A 139 -13.03 -10.68 -21.16
N TYR A 140 -13.01 -11.55 -22.17
CA TYR A 140 -12.25 -11.41 -23.41
C TYR A 140 -13.06 -10.83 -24.58
N GLU A 141 -14.35 -10.51 -24.40
CA GLU A 141 -15.25 -10.02 -25.46
C GLU A 141 -14.66 -8.82 -26.20
N GLY A 142 -14.20 -7.81 -25.46
CA GLY A 142 -13.62 -6.59 -26.04
C GLY A 142 -12.20 -6.75 -26.60
N TRP A 143 -11.55 -7.90 -26.47
CA TRP A 143 -10.11 -8.06 -26.77
C TRP A 143 -9.79 -8.50 -28.20
N SER A 144 -10.79 -8.66 -29.07
CA SER A 144 -10.60 -8.97 -30.50
C SER A 144 -9.70 -10.20 -30.76
N GLY A 145 -9.80 -11.21 -29.89
CA GLY A 145 -9.03 -12.45 -30.00
C GLY A 145 -7.59 -12.40 -29.47
N ALA A 146 -7.18 -11.29 -28.81
CA ALA A 146 -5.88 -11.18 -28.17
C ALA A 146 -5.61 -12.36 -27.21
N LYS A 147 -4.36 -12.82 -27.21
CA LYS A 147 -3.89 -13.95 -26.41
C LYS A 147 -2.96 -13.47 -25.31
N TRP A 148 -2.97 -14.17 -24.18
CA TRP A 148 -1.94 -14.01 -23.15
C TRP A 148 -0.63 -14.57 -23.68
N ILE A 149 0.34 -13.72 -24.01
CA ILE A 149 1.62 -14.15 -24.60
C ILE A 149 2.80 -13.90 -23.66
N GLY A 150 3.80 -14.76 -23.70
CA GLY A 150 5.00 -14.69 -22.88
C GLY A 150 6.07 -15.66 -23.36
N GLY A 151 6.94 -16.07 -22.44
CA GLY A 151 7.99 -17.07 -22.69
C GLY A 151 7.46 -18.51 -22.62
N GLY A 152 8.17 -19.44 -23.25
CA GLY A 152 7.89 -20.87 -23.15
C GLY A 152 8.37 -21.50 -21.83
N ASP A 153 8.28 -22.82 -21.71
CA ASP A 153 8.58 -23.54 -20.45
C ASP A 153 10.04 -23.46 -19.99
N LYS A 154 10.96 -23.03 -20.86
CA LYS A 154 12.40 -22.89 -20.54
C LYS A 154 12.81 -21.44 -20.27
N ASP A 155 11.85 -20.52 -20.23
CA ASP A 155 12.09 -19.07 -20.31
C ASP A 155 11.75 -18.32 -19.03
N ARG A 156 11.53 -19.05 -17.92
CA ARG A 156 11.23 -18.43 -16.63
C ARG A 156 12.42 -17.58 -16.18
N MET A 157 12.12 -16.33 -15.79
CA MET A 157 13.10 -15.40 -15.26
C MET A 157 13.76 -16.01 -14.02
N PHE A 158 15.09 -15.95 -13.92
CA PHE A 158 15.82 -16.62 -12.86
C PHE A 158 17.18 -15.98 -12.58
N TYR A 159 17.44 -15.70 -11.30
CA TYR A 159 18.75 -15.28 -10.82
C TYR A 159 19.05 -16.01 -9.51
N SER A 160 19.97 -16.98 -9.56
CA SER A 160 20.12 -17.97 -8.49
C SER A 160 20.51 -17.38 -7.13
N HIS A 161 21.28 -16.29 -7.14
CA HIS A 161 21.69 -15.60 -5.91
C HIS A 161 20.54 -14.83 -5.24
N TYR A 162 19.36 -14.70 -5.88
CA TYR A 162 18.19 -13.95 -5.37
C TYR A 162 16.99 -14.87 -5.11
N LEU A 163 17.15 -16.21 -5.17
CA LEU A 163 16.07 -17.17 -4.94
C LEU A 163 16.23 -17.92 -3.61
N PRO A 164 15.57 -17.48 -2.51
CA PRO A 164 15.64 -18.13 -1.20
C PRO A 164 14.52 -19.17 -0.95
N VAL A 165 13.58 -19.30 -1.89
CA VAL A 165 12.47 -20.27 -1.81
C VAL A 165 12.45 -21.10 -3.10
N PHE A 166 12.73 -22.40 -3.01
CA PHE A 166 12.87 -23.25 -4.19
C PHE A 166 12.70 -24.74 -3.88
N ARG A 167 12.54 -25.53 -4.94
CA ARG A 167 12.74 -26.98 -4.93
C ARG A 167 13.97 -27.31 -5.77
N LEU A 168 14.74 -28.30 -5.32
CA LEU A 168 15.90 -28.83 -6.04
C LEU A 168 15.73 -30.34 -6.19
N ASN A 169 15.78 -30.84 -7.42
CA ASN A 169 15.68 -32.26 -7.73
C ASN A 169 16.97 -32.71 -8.41
N ILE A 170 17.67 -33.70 -7.86
CA ILE A 170 18.97 -34.15 -8.36
C ILE A 170 18.97 -35.67 -8.44
N SER A 171 19.23 -36.18 -9.64
CA SER A 171 19.52 -37.59 -9.83
C SER A 171 21.01 -37.86 -9.62
N LEU A 172 21.31 -38.95 -8.91
CA LEU A 172 22.65 -39.38 -8.55
C LEU A 172 22.76 -40.90 -8.71
N GLN A 173 23.87 -41.37 -9.26
CA GLN A 173 24.20 -42.79 -9.35
C GLN A 173 25.65 -43.01 -8.91
N LEU A 174 25.84 -43.80 -7.85
CA LEU A 174 27.17 -44.20 -7.39
C LEU A 174 27.77 -45.24 -8.34
N ASP A 175 29.08 -45.14 -8.61
CA ASP A 175 29.75 -46.07 -9.51
C ASP A 175 30.07 -47.42 -8.84
N GLU A 176 29.48 -48.48 -9.38
CA GLU A 176 29.73 -49.86 -8.97
C GLU A 176 31.18 -50.31 -9.25
N LYS A 177 31.78 -49.85 -10.37
CA LYS A 177 33.12 -50.32 -10.78
C LYS A 177 34.21 -49.88 -9.81
N SER A 178 34.17 -48.62 -9.39
CA SER A 178 35.02 -48.05 -8.34
C SER A 178 34.57 -48.44 -6.93
N LYS A 179 33.43 -49.12 -6.78
CA LYS A 179 32.80 -49.45 -5.49
C LYS A 179 32.54 -48.20 -4.65
N SER A 180 32.03 -47.16 -5.30
CA SER A 180 31.78 -45.89 -4.66
C SER A 180 30.71 -46.01 -3.60
N THR A 181 31.00 -45.51 -2.41
CA THR A 181 30.09 -45.53 -1.27
C THR A 181 29.47 -44.18 -0.98
N ARG A 182 29.94 -43.09 -1.59
CA ARG A 182 29.38 -41.76 -1.35
C ARG A 182 29.65 -40.76 -2.47
N ALA A 183 28.71 -39.83 -2.65
CA ALA A 183 28.84 -38.66 -3.50
C ALA A 183 27.85 -37.58 -3.06
N SER A 184 28.13 -36.34 -3.41
CA SER A 184 27.35 -35.19 -2.93
C SER A 184 27.05 -34.19 -4.04
N PHE A 185 25.96 -33.46 -3.84
CA PHE A 185 25.69 -32.21 -4.56
C PHE A 185 25.78 -31.01 -3.63
N VAL A 186 25.95 -29.84 -4.23
CA VAL A 186 26.18 -28.57 -3.54
C VAL A 186 25.21 -27.50 -4.04
N TYR A 187 24.70 -26.68 -3.13
CA TYR A 187 23.95 -25.45 -3.45
C TYR A 187 24.25 -24.36 -2.42
N GLY A 188 23.76 -23.14 -2.67
CA GLY A 188 24.02 -21.97 -1.83
C GLY A 188 25.48 -21.50 -1.88
N ALA A 189 26.27 -22.02 -2.83
CA ALA A 189 27.67 -21.69 -2.88
C ALA A 189 27.89 -20.22 -3.29
N ASN A 190 28.97 -19.62 -2.78
CA ASN A 190 29.44 -18.31 -3.22
C ASN A 190 28.43 -17.16 -3.10
N ASP A 191 27.53 -17.19 -2.11
CA ASP A 191 26.67 -16.04 -1.80
C ASP A 191 27.55 -14.83 -1.43
N LYS A 192 27.53 -13.79 -2.28
CA LYS A 192 28.38 -12.61 -2.14
C LYS A 192 28.21 -11.90 -0.79
N ARG A 193 27.07 -12.06 -0.11
CA ARG A 193 26.83 -11.48 1.21
C ARG A 193 27.71 -12.12 2.29
N LEU A 194 28.07 -13.40 2.12
CA LEU A 194 28.94 -14.16 3.03
C LEU A 194 30.43 -14.07 2.65
N MET A 195 30.74 -13.52 1.48
CA MET A 195 32.12 -13.31 1.01
C MET A 195 32.67 -11.94 1.38
N ASP A 196 31.80 -11.03 1.83
CA ASP A 196 32.13 -9.67 2.23
C ASP A 196 31.70 -9.44 3.69
N LYS A 197 32.68 -9.18 4.56
CA LYS A 197 32.49 -8.92 5.99
C LYS A 197 31.59 -7.73 6.29
N ASN A 198 31.35 -6.85 5.32
CA ASN A 198 30.47 -5.69 5.47
C ASN A 198 29.01 -6.00 5.11
N LYS A 199 28.73 -7.18 4.54
CA LYS A 199 27.42 -7.57 4.01
C LYS A 199 26.68 -8.61 4.85
N ASN A 200 27.24 -9.06 5.97
CA ASN A 200 26.62 -10.03 6.87
C ASN A 200 26.89 -9.73 8.35
N LEU A 201 26.02 -10.24 9.23
CA LEU A 201 26.04 -9.96 10.67
C LEU A 201 27.19 -10.66 11.41
N TYR A 202 27.73 -11.74 10.85
CA TYR A 202 28.82 -12.52 11.45
C TYR A 202 30.22 -12.04 11.01
N SER A 203 30.31 -10.97 10.21
CA SER A 203 31.56 -10.46 9.64
C SER A 203 32.38 -11.51 8.87
N LEU A 204 31.69 -12.48 8.26
CA LEU A 204 32.29 -13.54 7.45
C LEU A 204 32.91 -12.96 6.18
N GLN A 205 34.06 -13.50 5.77
CA GLN A 205 34.78 -13.14 4.55
C GLN A 205 35.25 -14.41 3.84
N ASN A 206 34.29 -15.21 3.41
CA ASN A 206 34.59 -16.47 2.73
C ASN A 206 35.24 -16.20 1.37
N GLY A 207 36.25 -17.00 1.02
CA GLY A 207 36.77 -17.12 -0.32
C GLY A 207 35.80 -17.83 -1.25
N LYS A 208 36.17 -17.91 -2.53
CA LYS A 208 35.43 -18.73 -3.49
C LYS A 208 35.45 -20.19 -3.03
N ASP A 209 34.29 -20.82 -3.04
CA ASP A 209 34.03 -22.20 -2.66
C ASP A 209 34.24 -22.51 -1.16
N GLU A 210 34.25 -21.49 -0.31
CA GLU A 210 34.37 -21.63 1.16
C GLU A 210 33.05 -21.49 1.92
N SER A 211 31.95 -21.12 1.25
CA SER A 211 30.60 -21.13 1.80
C SER A 211 29.65 -21.92 0.92
N TYR A 212 28.98 -22.95 1.45
CA TYR A 212 28.04 -23.79 0.70
C TYR A 212 27.21 -24.73 1.61
N ILE A 213 26.11 -25.26 1.07
CA ILE A 213 25.39 -26.41 1.62
C ILE A 213 25.74 -27.64 0.80
N LYS A 214 26.18 -28.71 1.46
CA LYS A 214 26.50 -29.99 0.82
C LYS A 214 25.56 -31.08 1.29
N ILE A 215 24.98 -31.81 0.35
CA ILE A 215 24.09 -32.94 0.59
C ILE A 215 24.75 -34.20 0.03
N GLU A 216 25.13 -35.11 0.92
CA GLU A 216 25.86 -36.35 0.61
C GLU A 216 24.95 -37.56 0.78
N LEU A 217 24.86 -38.42 -0.24
CA LEU A 217 24.34 -39.77 -0.09
C LEU A 217 25.52 -40.70 0.26
N SER A 218 25.45 -41.38 1.40
CA SER A 218 26.41 -42.41 1.82
C SER A 218 25.72 -43.76 2.00
N ILE A 219 26.27 -44.78 1.34
CA ILE A 219 25.83 -46.19 1.45
C ILE A 219 26.82 -47.05 2.25
N ASP A 220 27.85 -46.46 2.85
CA ASP A 220 28.91 -47.17 3.59
C ASP A 220 28.35 -48.15 4.63
N SER A 221 27.27 -47.75 5.29
CA SER A 221 26.60 -48.48 6.35
C SER A 221 25.78 -49.69 5.85
N LEU A 222 25.40 -49.75 4.57
CA LEU A 222 24.59 -50.85 4.00
C LEU A 222 25.30 -52.20 4.12
N ALA A 223 26.62 -52.22 3.88
CA ALA A 223 27.43 -53.44 3.98
C ALA A 223 27.42 -54.05 5.40
N SER A 224 27.06 -53.27 6.42
CA SER A 224 26.92 -53.70 7.82
C SER A 224 25.46 -53.97 8.25
N GLY A 225 24.53 -54.04 7.30
CA GLY A 225 23.09 -54.25 7.55
C GLY A 225 22.35 -53.02 8.10
N LYS A 226 22.98 -51.84 8.07
CA LYS A 226 22.39 -50.57 8.50
C LYS A 226 21.83 -49.81 7.28
N LYS A 227 21.04 -48.76 7.52
CA LYS A 227 20.45 -47.89 6.48
C LYS A 227 21.52 -47.01 5.82
N ALA A 228 21.34 -46.68 4.54
CA ALA A 228 22.07 -45.59 3.90
C ALA A 228 21.77 -44.26 4.61
N MET A 229 22.64 -43.28 4.48
CA MET A 229 22.54 -41.99 5.15
C MET A 229 22.52 -40.85 4.15
N LEU A 230 21.63 -39.88 4.36
CA LEU A 230 21.70 -38.56 3.75
C LEU A 230 22.33 -37.60 4.76
N ASN A 231 23.57 -37.18 4.51
CA ASN A 231 24.30 -36.24 5.37
C ASN A 231 24.21 -34.83 4.81
N VAL A 232 23.85 -33.87 5.65
CA VAL A 232 23.73 -32.45 5.32
C VAL A 232 24.84 -31.71 6.03
N TYR A 233 25.66 -30.98 5.28
CA TYR A 233 26.73 -30.13 5.80
C TYR A 233 26.42 -28.67 5.49
N ARG A 234 26.67 -27.79 6.46
CA ARG A 234 26.62 -26.33 6.30
C ARG A 234 28.04 -25.81 6.50
N VAL A 235 28.54 -25.04 5.54
CA VAL A 235 29.93 -24.55 5.53
C VAL A 235 29.93 -23.05 5.24
N GLY A 236 30.64 -22.26 6.04
CA GLY A 236 30.84 -20.83 5.79
C GLY A 236 29.60 -19.94 5.94
N TYR A 237 28.51 -20.43 6.54
CA TYR A 237 27.31 -19.62 6.87
C TYR A 237 27.35 -19.09 8.31
N HIS A 238 28.07 -19.77 9.19
CA HIS A 238 28.27 -19.40 10.58
C HIS A 238 29.73 -19.67 10.99
N PRO A 239 30.32 -18.87 11.90
CA PRO A 239 31.68 -19.10 12.40
C PRO A 239 31.92 -20.51 12.98
N ASP A 240 30.86 -21.13 13.50
CA ASP A 240 30.92 -22.47 14.11
C ASP A 240 30.75 -23.63 13.09
N ASP A 241 30.55 -23.32 11.80
CA ASP A 241 30.36 -24.34 10.79
C ASP A 241 31.63 -25.20 10.61
N GLN A 242 31.45 -26.53 10.56
CA GLN A 242 32.54 -27.50 10.40
C GLN A 242 32.36 -28.30 9.11
N GLY A 243 33.16 -28.01 8.08
CA GLY A 243 32.99 -28.62 6.75
C GLY A 243 33.20 -30.13 6.65
N SER A 244 33.81 -30.76 7.66
CA SER A 244 34.04 -32.22 7.73
C SER A 244 33.02 -32.97 8.59
N VAL A 245 32.09 -32.26 9.25
CA VAL A 245 31.11 -32.85 10.17
C VAL A 245 29.70 -32.59 9.64
N PRO A 246 28.85 -33.62 9.49
CA PRO A 246 27.46 -33.41 9.13
C PRO A 246 26.77 -32.49 10.16
N PHE A 247 26.15 -31.42 9.67
CA PHE A 247 25.26 -30.58 10.46
C PHE A 247 24.02 -31.39 10.89
N LYS A 248 23.52 -32.25 10.00
CA LYS A 248 22.44 -33.21 10.28
C LYS A 248 22.56 -34.44 9.39
N SER A 249 22.15 -35.61 9.89
CA SER A 249 22.10 -36.85 9.11
C SER A 249 20.74 -37.52 9.22
N PHE A 250 20.22 -38.03 8.10
CA PHE A 250 18.94 -38.70 8.03
C PHE A 250 19.12 -40.13 7.49
N PRO A 251 18.63 -41.17 8.20
CA PRO A 251 18.69 -42.54 7.69
C PRO A 251 17.66 -42.74 6.58
N VAL A 252 18.11 -43.18 5.40
CA VAL A 252 17.24 -43.50 4.27
C VAL A 252 16.55 -44.85 4.50
N PRO A 253 15.21 -44.93 4.47
CA PRO A 253 14.47 -46.19 4.52
C PRO A 253 14.96 -47.24 3.53
N LEU A 254 15.07 -48.50 4.00
CA LEU A 254 15.49 -49.64 3.18
C LEU A 254 14.51 -49.96 2.05
N THR A 255 13.28 -49.45 2.13
CA THR A 255 12.30 -49.51 1.05
C THR A 255 12.74 -48.76 -0.20
N TRP A 256 13.62 -47.76 -0.07
CA TRP A 256 14.08 -46.92 -1.18
C TRP A 256 15.52 -47.24 -1.58
N ILE A 257 16.44 -47.34 -0.61
CA ILE A 257 17.84 -47.70 -0.88
C ILE A 257 18.25 -48.89 0.00
N HIS A 258 18.62 -49.99 -0.64
CA HIS A 258 19.05 -51.25 -0.03
C HIS A 258 20.13 -51.92 -0.87
N GLU A 259 20.65 -53.06 -0.39
CA GLU A 259 21.84 -53.69 -0.95
C GLU A 259 21.74 -54.02 -2.45
N ASN A 260 20.55 -54.37 -2.94
CA ASN A 260 20.33 -54.76 -4.34
C ASN A 260 20.22 -53.59 -5.32
N ASN A 261 19.93 -52.37 -4.84
CA ASN A 261 19.74 -51.20 -5.69
C ASN A 261 20.69 -50.04 -5.36
N LYS A 262 21.66 -50.21 -4.45
CA LYS A 262 22.59 -49.15 -4.00
C LYS A 262 23.44 -48.47 -5.08
N TYR A 263 23.57 -49.06 -6.26
CA TYR A 263 24.26 -48.49 -7.43
C TYR A 263 23.28 -48.13 -8.57
N ALA A 264 21.98 -48.23 -8.33
CA ALA A 264 20.96 -47.69 -9.22
C ALA A 264 20.99 -46.16 -9.17
N GLN A 265 20.33 -45.55 -10.15
CA GLN A 265 20.07 -44.12 -10.11
C GLN A 265 18.99 -43.84 -9.05
N HIS A 266 19.27 -42.89 -8.17
CA HIS A 266 18.33 -42.38 -7.18
C HIS A 266 18.11 -40.88 -7.38
N THR A 267 16.92 -40.38 -7.08
CA THR A 267 16.62 -38.95 -7.09
C THR A 267 16.52 -38.45 -5.65
N ILE A 268 17.36 -37.48 -5.30
CA ILE A 268 17.30 -36.75 -4.05
C ILE A 268 16.63 -35.42 -4.35
N SER A 269 15.53 -35.15 -3.66
CA SER A 269 14.78 -33.91 -3.80
C SER A 269 14.78 -33.16 -2.47
N LEU A 270 14.84 -31.83 -2.53
CA LEU A 270 14.65 -30.98 -1.36
C LEU A 270 13.76 -29.79 -1.68
N THR A 271 13.07 -29.30 -0.65
CA THR A 271 12.37 -28.01 -0.68
C THR A 271 13.00 -27.10 0.36
N SER A 272 13.31 -25.86 -0.02
CA SER A 272 13.83 -24.85 0.90
C SER A 272 12.88 -23.66 0.93
N ASP A 273 12.41 -23.33 2.13
CA ASP A 273 11.59 -22.15 2.41
C ASP A 273 12.37 -21.26 3.39
N LEU A 274 13.08 -20.26 2.84
CA LEU A 274 13.90 -19.32 3.61
C LEU A 274 14.93 -20.02 4.51
N GLY A 275 15.47 -21.14 4.02
CA GLY A 275 16.45 -22.00 4.69
C GLY A 275 15.86 -23.16 5.50
N PHE A 276 14.55 -23.16 5.79
CA PHE A 276 13.90 -24.35 6.33
C PHE A 276 13.77 -25.41 5.24
N THR A 277 14.57 -26.47 5.34
CA THR A 277 14.79 -27.41 4.25
C THR A 277 14.29 -28.81 4.59
N ARG A 278 13.46 -29.39 3.72
CA ARG A 278 12.91 -30.76 3.83
C ARG A 278 13.50 -31.64 2.73
N PHE A 279 13.73 -32.93 3.01
CA PHE A 279 14.41 -33.86 2.12
C PHE A 279 13.56 -35.09 1.78
N TYR A 280 13.70 -35.57 0.54
CA TYR A 280 12.96 -36.68 -0.06
C TYR A 280 13.92 -37.54 -0.90
N VAL A 281 13.62 -38.84 -1.05
CA VAL A 281 14.36 -39.78 -1.89
C VAL A 281 13.37 -40.58 -2.75
N ASP A 282 13.64 -40.69 -4.05
CA ASP A 282 12.88 -41.47 -5.05
C ASP A 282 11.37 -41.22 -5.02
N ASP A 283 10.97 -39.94 -4.93
CA ASP A 283 9.57 -39.50 -4.81
C ASP A 283 8.81 -40.11 -3.61
N GLY A 284 9.57 -40.60 -2.62
CA GLY A 284 9.05 -41.11 -1.35
C GLY A 284 8.57 -40.01 -0.41
N GLU A 285 8.18 -40.43 0.79
CA GLU A 285 7.79 -39.54 1.87
C GLU A 285 8.99 -38.70 2.38
N GLU A 286 8.70 -37.64 3.13
CA GLU A 286 9.73 -36.82 3.76
C GLU A 286 10.60 -37.67 4.70
N ILE A 287 11.92 -37.61 4.51
CA ILE A 287 12.89 -38.40 5.29
C ILE A 287 13.42 -37.62 6.50
N GLY A 288 13.24 -36.30 6.48
CA GLY A 288 13.57 -35.37 7.55
C GLY A 288 13.71 -33.93 7.08
N TRP A 289 13.95 -33.03 8.03
CA TRP A 289 14.07 -31.60 7.81
C TRP A 289 15.13 -30.96 8.71
N VAL A 290 15.64 -29.79 8.32
CA VAL A 290 16.57 -28.99 9.11
C VAL A 290 16.47 -27.50 8.74
N ASN A 291 16.65 -26.61 9.73
CA ASN A 291 16.85 -25.19 9.47
C ASN A 291 18.33 -24.91 9.15
N LEU A 292 18.60 -24.42 7.94
CA LEU A 292 19.96 -24.10 7.50
C LEU A 292 20.30 -22.61 7.65
N ASN A 293 19.29 -21.75 7.82
CA ASN A 293 19.51 -20.33 8.04
C ASN A 293 20.18 -20.11 9.41
N PRO A 294 21.40 -19.56 9.46
CA PRO A 294 22.13 -19.36 10.72
C PRO A 294 21.56 -18.23 11.60
N LEU A 295 20.64 -17.41 11.07
CA LEU A 295 20.05 -16.29 11.81
C LEU A 295 18.75 -16.67 12.52
N GLY A 296 18.04 -17.68 12.00
CA GLY A 296 16.79 -18.17 12.57
C GLY A 296 15.87 -18.76 11.50
N GLN A 297 14.77 -19.36 11.93
CA GLN A 297 13.82 -20.03 11.05
C GLN A 297 12.69 -19.08 10.63
N GLY A 298 12.33 -19.09 9.36
CA GLY A 298 11.15 -18.40 8.83
C GLY A 298 11.45 -17.00 8.27
N GLY A 299 10.38 -16.26 7.97
CA GLY A 299 10.44 -14.98 7.26
C GLY A 299 10.88 -13.78 8.08
N ASP A 300 11.18 -13.96 9.37
CA ASP A 300 11.57 -12.87 10.29
C ASP A 300 13.08 -12.60 10.34
N PHE A 301 13.85 -13.25 9.47
CA PHE A 301 15.31 -13.16 9.42
C PHE A 301 15.78 -12.93 7.99
N ILE A 302 16.97 -12.33 7.85
CA ILE A 302 17.65 -12.26 6.56
C ILE A 302 17.80 -13.68 6.01
N ALA A 303 17.36 -13.87 4.76
CA ALA A 303 17.22 -15.20 4.19
C ALA A 303 18.55 -15.79 3.71
N PHE A 304 18.87 -16.98 4.24
CA PHE A 304 19.96 -17.86 3.81
C PHE A 304 19.55 -19.34 3.95
N PRO A 305 20.10 -20.25 3.14
CA PRO A 305 20.77 -20.01 1.86
C PRO A 305 19.79 -19.56 0.76
N VAL A 306 20.28 -18.80 -0.22
CA VAL A 306 19.68 -18.71 -1.56
C VAL A 306 20.14 -19.92 -2.41
N VAL A 307 19.64 -20.10 -3.63
CA VAL A 307 20.17 -21.13 -4.54
C VAL A 307 21.67 -20.94 -4.78
N GLY A 308 22.13 -19.69 -4.99
CA GLY A 308 23.54 -19.35 -5.19
C GLY A 308 24.18 -20.10 -6.37
N ASP A 309 25.45 -20.42 -6.25
CA ASP A 309 26.11 -21.38 -7.13
C ASP A 309 25.78 -22.81 -6.70
N VAL A 310 25.78 -23.72 -7.68
CA VAL A 310 25.47 -25.14 -7.48
C VAL A 310 26.60 -26.03 -7.97
N GLY A 311 26.66 -27.28 -7.52
CA GLY A 311 27.82 -28.10 -7.82
C GLY A 311 27.77 -29.55 -7.36
N PHE A 312 28.93 -30.18 -7.43
CA PHE A 312 29.16 -31.57 -7.06
C PHE A 312 30.41 -31.69 -6.18
N ASP A 313 30.36 -32.60 -5.21
CA ASP A 313 31.50 -32.99 -4.37
C ASP A 313 31.60 -34.53 -4.35
N VAL A 314 32.66 -35.05 -4.96
CA VAL A 314 32.97 -36.49 -5.02
C VAL A 314 34.30 -36.73 -4.32
N PRO A 315 34.32 -37.43 -3.17
CA PRO A 315 35.55 -37.65 -2.40
C PRO A 315 36.62 -38.45 -3.17
N ALA A 316 37.86 -38.39 -2.70
CA ALA A 316 38.97 -39.15 -3.27
C ALA A 316 38.65 -40.66 -3.33
N GLY A 317 38.96 -41.29 -4.47
CA GLY A 317 38.68 -42.70 -4.75
C GLY A 317 37.21 -43.03 -5.02
N GLN A 318 36.32 -42.05 -5.07
CA GLN A 318 34.90 -42.20 -5.40
C GLN A 318 34.62 -41.71 -6.83
N SER A 319 33.50 -42.14 -7.41
CA SER A 319 32.99 -41.72 -8.71
C SER A 319 31.47 -41.81 -8.71
N ALA A 320 30.83 -40.85 -9.38
CA ALA A 320 29.37 -40.82 -9.52
C ALA A 320 28.94 -40.17 -10.83
N ILE A 321 27.74 -40.52 -11.28
CA ILE A 321 27.03 -39.86 -12.37
C ILE A 321 25.96 -38.98 -11.76
N PHE A 322 25.78 -37.77 -12.30
CA PHE A 322 24.68 -36.87 -11.97
C PHE A 322 23.79 -36.66 -13.21
N PRO A 323 22.83 -37.57 -13.48
CA PRO A 323 22.05 -37.55 -14.71
C PRO A 323 21.26 -36.27 -14.94
N LYS A 324 20.79 -35.65 -13.85
CA LYS A 324 19.89 -34.50 -13.93
C LYS A 324 19.98 -33.64 -12.67
N MET A 325 19.95 -32.32 -12.84
CA MET A 325 19.84 -31.34 -11.76
C MET A 325 18.88 -30.23 -12.17
N GLU A 326 17.78 -30.08 -11.44
CA GLU A 326 16.71 -29.13 -11.74
C GLU A 326 16.37 -28.27 -10.54
N ILE A 327 16.24 -26.96 -10.79
CA ILE A 327 15.70 -25.99 -9.84
C ILE A 327 14.26 -25.71 -10.28
N ALA A 328 13.32 -25.80 -9.35
CA ALA A 328 11.90 -25.64 -9.60
C ALA A 328 11.26 -24.68 -8.59
N ASN A 329 10.10 -24.15 -8.96
CA ASN A 329 9.28 -23.35 -8.04
C ASN A 329 8.88 -24.19 -6.81
N PHE A 330 8.93 -23.57 -5.63
CA PHE A 330 8.50 -24.23 -4.40
C PHE A 330 7.00 -24.50 -4.40
N ARG A 331 6.21 -23.45 -4.64
CA ARG A 331 4.75 -23.49 -4.69
C ARG A 331 4.25 -24.19 -5.96
N SER A 332 3.05 -24.77 -5.90
CA SER A 332 2.42 -25.37 -7.07
C SER A 332 2.23 -24.33 -8.18
N PRO A 333 2.33 -24.71 -9.47
CA PRO A 333 2.48 -26.08 -10.00
C PRO A 333 3.88 -26.69 -9.86
N SER A 334 4.82 -26.00 -9.23
CA SER A 334 6.21 -26.48 -8.99
C SER A 334 6.96 -26.79 -10.29
N ASN A 335 6.67 -26.04 -11.36
CA ASN A 335 7.37 -26.19 -12.63
C ASN A 335 8.87 -25.90 -12.49
N VAL A 336 9.66 -26.56 -13.33
CA VAL A 336 11.11 -26.35 -13.44
C VAL A 336 11.40 -24.93 -13.94
N ILE A 337 12.22 -24.20 -13.18
CA ILE A 337 12.73 -22.88 -13.54
C ILE A 337 13.90 -23.05 -14.51
N THR A 338 14.85 -23.93 -14.18
CA THR A 338 16.02 -24.23 -15.02
C THR A 338 16.57 -25.63 -14.77
N THR A 339 17.06 -26.27 -15.83
CA THR A 339 17.80 -27.53 -15.79
C THR A 339 19.29 -27.22 -15.85
N CYS A 340 19.97 -27.34 -14.71
CA CYS A 340 21.38 -26.96 -14.56
C CYS A 340 22.33 -27.92 -15.28
N LYS A 341 22.00 -29.21 -15.25
CA LYS A 341 22.73 -30.31 -15.87
C LYS A 341 21.76 -31.40 -16.30
N GLU A 342 22.07 -32.03 -17.43
CA GLU A 342 21.31 -33.16 -18.00
C GLU A 342 22.28 -34.08 -18.75
N GLY A 343 22.02 -35.39 -18.76
CA GLY A 343 22.83 -36.40 -19.42
C GLY A 343 23.91 -37.02 -18.52
N ASN A 344 24.88 -37.73 -19.11
CA ASN A 344 25.86 -38.54 -18.37
C ASN A 344 26.99 -37.69 -17.74
N ASN A 345 26.66 -36.85 -16.76
CA ASN A 345 27.63 -36.02 -16.05
C ASN A 345 28.45 -36.87 -15.06
N TRP A 346 29.45 -37.59 -15.57
CA TRP A 346 30.39 -38.39 -14.79
C TRP A 346 31.41 -37.50 -14.06
N ILE A 347 31.54 -37.67 -12.75
CA ILE A 347 32.51 -36.98 -11.90
C ILE A 347 33.40 -38.02 -11.22
N ASP A 348 34.70 -37.95 -11.50
CA ASP A 348 35.73 -38.81 -10.91
C ASP A 348 36.50 -38.05 -9.82
N GLY A 349 36.41 -38.54 -8.58
CA GLY A 349 37.11 -37.99 -7.44
C GLY A 349 38.63 -38.14 -7.51
N ASN A 350 39.17 -39.04 -8.35
CA ASN A 350 40.61 -39.28 -8.50
C ASN A 350 41.32 -39.43 -7.13
N VAL A 351 42.58 -39.00 -7.01
CA VAL A 351 43.38 -39.10 -5.78
C VAL A 351 43.07 -37.98 -4.78
N SER A 352 42.56 -36.83 -5.24
CA SER A 352 42.40 -35.61 -4.44
C SER A 352 40.96 -35.27 -4.04
N GLY A 353 39.97 -35.99 -4.57
CA GLY A 353 38.58 -35.55 -4.59
C GLY A 353 38.30 -34.57 -5.74
N ALA A 354 37.02 -34.37 -6.04
CA ALA A 354 36.53 -33.42 -7.04
C ALA A 354 35.41 -32.57 -6.44
N PHE A 355 35.70 -31.29 -6.18
CA PHE A 355 34.73 -30.27 -5.80
C PHE A 355 34.59 -29.26 -6.95
N ARG A 356 33.37 -29.06 -7.46
CA ARG A 356 33.11 -28.15 -8.58
C ARG A 356 31.80 -27.41 -8.38
N THR A 357 31.84 -26.10 -8.39
CA THR A 357 30.66 -25.21 -8.39
C THR A 357 30.56 -24.44 -9.72
N PHE A 358 29.34 -24.05 -10.07
CA PHE A 358 29.03 -23.20 -11.20
C PHE A 358 27.74 -22.44 -10.96
N THR A 359 27.64 -21.23 -11.50
CA THR A 359 26.40 -20.45 -11.46
C THR A 359 25.38 -21.05 -12.44
N PRO A 360 24.17 -21.41 -11.99
CA PRO A 360 23.09 -21.81 -12.88
C PRO A 360 22.80 -20.78 -13.99
N LYS A 361 22.53 -21.24 -15.21
CA LYS A 361 22.07 -20.33 -16.29
C LYS A 361 20.68 -19.80 -15.94
N GLY A 362 20.55 -18.47 -15.91
CA GLY A 362 19.29 -17.75 -15.69
C GLY A 362 18.80 -17.03 -16.94
N ASN A 363 17.49 -16.79 -17.01
CA ASN A 363 16.86 -15.91 -17.99
C ASN A 363 16.56 -14.54 -17.37
N SER A 364 16.63 -13.51 -18.19
CA SER A 364 16.32 -12.12 -17.87
C SER A 364 14.83 -11.83 -17.95
N ALA A 365 14.43 -10.62 -17.54
CA ALA A 365 13.07 -10.11 -17.67
C ALA A 365 12.53 -10.28 -19.11
N PRO A 366 11.33 -10.84 -19.30
CA PRO A 366 10.72 -11.00 -20.62
C PRO A 366 10.64 -9.69 -21.42
N MET A 367 11.12 -9.74 -22.67
CA MET A 367 10.89 -8.71 -23.67
C MET A 367 10.03 -9.28 -24.80
N LEU A 368 8.96 -8.59 -25.17
CA LEU A 368 8.02 -8.97 -26.22
C LEU A 368 7.94 -7.86 -27.25
N ARG A 369 7.92 -8.17 -28.55
CA ARG A 369 7.72 -7.15 -29.60
C ARG A 369 6.94 -7.66 -30.80
N THR A 370 6.30 -6.75 -31.51
CA THR A 370 5.73 -6.97 -32.84
C THR A 370 5.96 -5.77 -33.75
N VAL A 371 5.93 -5.99 -35.06
CA VAL A 371 6.00 -4.94 -36.09
C VAL A 371 4.74 -5.02 -36.93
N PHE A 372 4.12 -3.87 -37.17
CA PHE A 372 2.92 -3.75 -38.00
C PHE A 372 3.07 -2.58 -38.97
N SER A 373 2.21 -2.50 -39.97
CA SER A 373 2.23 -1.40 -40.95
C SER A 373 0.88 -0.69 -40.96
N THR A 374 0.93 0.63 -41.08
CA THR A 374 -0.23 1.51 -41.27
C THR A 374 -0.16 2.14 -42.67
N PRO A 375 -1.30 2.42 -43.32
CA PRO A 375 -1.35 3.10 -44.59
C PRO A 375 -0.94 4.58 -44.45
N ASP A 376 -0.74 5.26 -45.59
CA ASP A 376 -0.51 6.70 -45.63
C ASP A 376 -1.81 7.51 -45.51
N THR A 377 -2.68 7.08 -44.59
CA THR A 377 -3.92 7.77 -44.23
C THR A 377 -3.72 8.41 -42.87
N GLU A 378 -4.16 9.65 -42.71
CA GLU A 378 -4.05 10.37 -41.44
C GLU A 378 -4.75 9.58 -40.32
N ILE A 379 -4.06 9.47 -39.18
CA ILE A 379 -4.56 8.77 -37.98
C ILE A 379 -5.37 9.78 -37.19
N SER A 380 -6.65 9.50 -36.99
CA SER A 380 -7.55 10.35 -36.21
C SER A 380 -7.50 10.03 -34.72
N LYS A 381 -7.33 8.74 -34.37
CA LYS A 381 -7.35 8.25 -32.98
C LYS A 381 -6.58 6.94 -32.88
N ALA A 382 -5.77 6.76 -31.85
CA ALA A 382 -5.24 5.45 -31.49
C ALA A 382 -5.28 5.19 -29.97
N ARG A 383 -5.67 3.98 -29.58
CA ARG A 383 -5.81 3.54 -28.19
C ARG A 383 -5.12 2.20 -27.96
N LEU A 384 -4.31 2.12 -26.91
CA LEU A 384 -3.73 0.87 -26.43
C LEU A 384 -4.42 0.44 -25.15
N TYR A 385 -5.08 -0.72 -25.20
CA TYR A 385 -5.59 -1.44 -24.04
C TYR A 385 -4.59 -2.52 -23.67
N VAL A 386 -4.10 -2.56 -22.44
CA VAL A 386 -3.01 -3.46 -22.06
C VAL A 386 -3.05 -3.84 -20.59
N THR A 387 -2.69 -5.09 -20.31
CA THR A 387 -2.47 -5.61 -18.96
C THR A 387 -1.42 -6.73 -18.98
N SER A 388 -0.99 -7.18 -17.81
CA SER A 388 -0.11 -8.34 -17.65
C SER A 388 -0.52 -9.23 -16.48
N ARG A 389 -0.20 -10.52 -16.59
CA ARG A 389 0.05 -11.38 -15.42
C ARG A 389 1.50 -11.16 -15.02
N GLY A 390 1.71 -10.40 -13.95
CA GLY A 390 3.00 -9.78 -13.61
C GLY A 390 2.85 -8.26 -13.61
N ILE A 391 3.94 -7.55 -13.82
CA ILE A 391 3.94 -6.11 -14.08
C ILE A 391 4.61 -5.81 -15.41
N TYR A 392 4.29 -4.67 -16.03
CA TYR A 392 4.81 -4.33 -17.35
C TYR A 392 5.20 -2.85 -17.52
N GLU A 393 6.06 -2.63 -18.51
CA GLU A 393 6.20 -1.35 -19.23
C GLU A 393 6.00 -1.59 -20.73
N VAL A 394 5.30 -0.70 -21.42
CA VAL A 394 5.09 -0.80 -22.89
C VAL A 394 5.69 0.38 -23.63
N TYR A 395 6.13 0.11 -24.85
CA TYR A 395 6.86 1.01 -25.74
C TYR A 395 6.27 0.96 -27.14
N LEU A 396 6.12 2.11 -27.78
CA LEU A 396 5.69 2.21 -29.17
C LEU A 396 6.63 3.16 -29.90
N ASN A 397 7.26 2.66 -30.97
CA ASN A 397 8.23 3.39 -31.79
C ASN A 397 9.32 4.07 -30.95
N GLY A 398 9.95 3.30 -30.07
CA GLY A 398 11.05 3.76 -29.23
C GLY A 398 10.65 4.59 -28.00
N LYS A 399 9.38 4.96 -27.84
CA LYS A 399 8.89 5.76 -26.72
C LYS A 399 8.15 4.90 -25.69
N ARG A 400 8.50 5.03 -24.41
CA ARG A 400 7.71 4.46 -23.30
C ARG A 400 6.33 5.11 -23.28
N ILE A 401 5.29 4.31 -23.11
CA ILE A 401 3.91 4.79 -22.99
C ILE A 401 3.57 4.94 -21.51
N GLY A 402 3.09 6.12 -21.13
CA GLY A 402 2.70 6.44 -19.76
C GLY A 402 3.87 6.66 -18.81
N GLU A 403 3.53 7.13 -17.61
CA GLU A 403 4.49 7.49 -16.55
C GLU A 403 4.36 6.59 -15.31
N ASP A 404 3.43 5.64 -15.37
CA ASP A 404 3.08 4.77 -14.26
C ASP A 404 4.19 3.74 -13.99
N TYR A 405 4.27 3.32 -12.74
CA TYR A 405 5.07 2.21 -12.27
C TYR A 405 4.14 1.04 -11.91
N PHE A 406 4.63 -0.18 -12.09
CA PHE A 406 4.01 -1.41 -11.61
C PHE A 406 2.60 -1.68 -12.12
N ASN A 407 2.26 -1.19 -13.32
CA ASN A 407 1.02 -1.59 -13.99
C ASN A 407 0.97 -3.11 -14.16
N PRO A 408 -0.20 -3.76 -13.94
CA PRO A 408 -1.52 -3.17 -13.71
C PRO A 408 -1.87 -2.87 -12.24
N GLY A 409 -0.91 -2.93 -11.32
CA GLY A 409 -1.16 -2.93 -9.87
C GLY A 409 -1.66 -4.29 -9.38
N ILE A 410 -1.90 -4.41 -8.08
CA ILE A 410 -2.40 -5.65 -7.46
C ILE A 410 -3.90 -5.58 -7.14
N THR A 411 -4.59 -6.65 -7.51
CA THR A 411 -5.95 -7.03 -7.11
C THR A 411 -5.95 -8.54 -6.87
N GLN A 412 -7.11 -9.14 -6.52
CA GLN A 412 -7.22 -10.59 -6.52
C GLN A 412 -7.36 -11.09 -7.96
N TYR A 413 -6.22 -11.33 -8.64
CA TYR A 413 -6.15 -11.51 -10.10
C TYR A 413 -7.06 -12.61 -10.66
N ASN A 414 -7.41 -13.64 -9.89
CA ASN A 414 -8.34 -14.67 -10.38
C ASN A 414 -9.83 -14.26 -10.34
N LYS A 415 -10.15 -13.13 -9.69
CA LYS A 415 -11.51 -12.58 -9.62
C LYS A 415 -11.63 -11.23 -10.31
N THR A 416 -10.74 -10.29 -9.98
CA THR A 416 -10.71 -8.96 -10.57
C THR A 416 -9.31 -8.69 -11.10
N HIS A 417 -9.18 -8.35 -12.38
CA HIS A 417 -7.89 -8.00 -12.98
C HIS A 417 -8.03 -6.74 -13.83
N LEU A 418 -7.16 -5.75 -13.58
CA LEU A 418 -7.26 -4.44 -14.21
C LEU A 418 -6.49 -4.38 -15.53
N TYR A 419 -6.99 -3.63 -16.50
CA TYR A 419 -6.22 -3.21 -17.69
C TYR A 419 -6.16 -1.69 -17.78
N GLN A 420 -5.08 -1.18 -18.35
CA GLN A 420 -4.87 0.26 -18.57
C GLN A 420 -5.21 0.61 -20.02
N THR A 421 -5.68 1.85 -20.21
CA THR A 421 -5.93 2.42 -21.52
C THR A 421 -5.04 3.64 -21.72
N PHE A 422 -4.33 3.69 -22.83
CA PHE A 422 -3.46 4.80 -23.19
C PHE A 422 -3.86 5.42 -24.52
N ASP A 423 -3.84 6.75 -24.58
CA ASP A 423 -3.86 7.48 -25.85
C ASP A 423 -2.46 7.38 -26.48
N VAL A 424 -2.40 6.75 -27.64
CA VAL A 424 -1.17 6.54 -28.41
C VAL A 424 -1.27 7.11 -29.82
N THR A 425 -2.21 8.04 -30.04
CA THR A 425 -2.45 8.68 -31.35
C THR A 425 -1.17 9.28 -31.92
N GLU A 426 -0.43 10.03 -31.11
CA GLU A 426 0.84 10.69 -31.47
C GLU A 426 2.06 9.74 -31.51
N TYR A 427 1.88 8.47 -31.18
CA TYR A 427 2.96 7.48 -31.18
C TYR A 427 2.99 6.67 -32.47
N VAL A 428 1.85 6.50 -33.13
CA VAL A 428 1.72 5.77 -34.39
C VAL A 428 1.95 6.73 -35.56
N HIS A 429 2.68 6.29 -36.58
CA HIS A 429 2.90 7.06 -37.81
C HIS A 429 2.60 6.20 -39.04
N SER A 430 2.57 6.77 -40.24
CA SER A 430 2.40 5.99 -41.48
C SER A 430 3.61 5.07 -41.73
N GLY A 431 3.37 3.91 -42.37
CA GLY A 431 4.40 2.92 -42.63
C GLY A 431 4.62 1.95 -41.46
N LYS A 432 5.87 1.50 -41.26
CA LYS A 432 6.18 0.46 -40.27
C LYS A 432 6.27 1.03 -38.86
N ASN A 433 5.56 0.40 -37.93
CA ASN A 433 5.54 0.72 -36.51
C ASN A 433 5.94 -0.51 -35.69
N ALA A 434 6.45 -0.32 -34.47
CA ALA A 434 6.77 -1.40 -33.55
C ALA A 434 6.19 -1.15 -32.16
N LEU A 435 5.49 -2.15 -31.63
CA LEU A 435 4.98 -2.19 -30.26
C LEU A 435 5.80 -3.22 -29.48
N GLY A 436 6.22 -2.87 -28.28
CA GLY A 436 7.02 -3.73 -27.41
C GLY A 436 6.62 -3.64 -25.94
N ALA A 437 6.88 -4.68 -25.17
CA ALA A 437 6.66 -4.72 -23.73
C ALA A 437 7.85 -5.36 -23.00
N LEU A 438 8.14 -4.83 -21.82
CA LEU A 438 8.98 -5.45 -20.79
C LEU A 438 8.08 -5.96 -19.69
N LEU A 439 8.31 -7.19 -19.21
CA LEU A 439 7.55 -7.78 -18.09
C LEU A 439 8.48 -8.12 -16.91
N ALA A 440 7.93 -8.14 -15.71
CA ALA A 440 8.60 -8.66 -14.51
C ALA A 440 7.61 -9.36 -13.58
N GLU A 441 8.14 -10.00 -12.52
CA GLU A 441 7.37 -10.92 -11.69
C GLU A 441 6.20 -10.25 -10.95
N GLY A 442 6.38 -9.01 -10.51
CA GLY A 442 5.43 -8.27 -9.69
C GLY A 442 4.82 -9.11 -8.56
N TRP A 443 3.55 -8.86 -8.25
CA TRP A 443 2.80 -9.68 -7.29
C TRP A 443 2.29 -11.01 -7.85
N TRP A 444 2.39 -11.24 -9.16
CA TRP A 444 1.90 -12.47 -9.81
C TRP A 444 2.77 -13.67 -9.43
N SER A 445 4.08 -13.51 -9.64
CA SER A 445 5.09 -14.57 -9.49
C SER A 445 6.12 -14.26 -8.39
N GLY A 446 6.25 -13.01 -7.95
CA GLY A 446 7.22 -12.63 -6.92
C GLY A 446 6.81 -13.05 -5.51
N GLY A 447 7.71 -12.82 -4.56
CA GLY A 447 7.38 -12.87 -3.13
C GLY A 447 6.39 -11.75 -2.78
N ALA A 448 5.31 -12.09 -2.09
CA ALA A 448 4.20 -11.16 -1.84
C ALA A 448 3.80 -11.03 -0.36
N THR A 449 4.43 -11.75 0.57
CA THR A 449 4.13 -11.71 2.01
C THR A 449 5.33 -12.17 2.87
N PHE A 450 5.16 -12.17 4.19
CA PHE A 450 6.16 -12.57 5.19
C PHE A 450 6.40 -14.09 5.23
N THR A 451 5.59 -14.88 4.54
CA THR A 451 5.79 -16.33 4.37
C THR A 451 6.41 -16.63 3.01
N GLY A 452 7.44 -17.49 2.97
CA GLY A 452 8.10 -17.84 1.70
C GLY A 452 7.27 -18.77 0.83
N ASP A 453 6.35 -19.56 1.41
CA ASP A 453 5.44 -20.46 0.70
C ASP A 453 4.45 -19.77 -0.26
N ASN A 454 4.30 -18.45 -0.15
CA ASN A 454 3.47 -17.61 -1.01
C ASN A 454 4.27 -16.96 -2.16
N TRP A 455 5.53 -17.33 -2.37
CA TRP A 455 6.21 -17.01 -3.62
C TRP A 455 5.52 -17.69 -4.81
N ASN A 456 5.40 -16.99 -5.93
CA ASN A 456 4.57 -17.41 -7.06
C ASN A 456 3.09 -17.61 -6.69
N PHE A 457 2.54 -16.69 -5.88
CA PHE A 457 1.22 -16.84 -5.29
C PHE A 457 0.13 -17.16 -6.32
N PHE A 458 0.08 -16.42 -7.43
CA PHE A 458 -0.95 -16.58 -8.46
C PHE A 458 -0.53 -17.56 -9.56
N GLY A 459 0.69 -17.40 -10.06
CA GLY A 459 1.24 -18.24 -11.12
C GLY A 459 2.71 -17.98 -11.36
N ASP A 460 3.31 -18.77 -12.25
CA ASP A 460 4.76 -18.88 -12.37
C ASP A 460 5.34 -18.38 -13.71
N ARG A 461 4.48 -17.88 -14.61
CA ARG A 461 4.89 -17.30 -15.90
C ARG A 461 4.25 -15.93 -16.10
N GLN A 462 5.08 -14.94 -16.47
CA GLN A 462 4.58 -13.63 -16.86
C GLN A 462 4.00 -13.67 -18.27
N SER A 463 2.93 -12.91 -18.49
CA SER A 463 2.34 -12.79 -19.83
C SER A 463 1.66 -11.44 -20.02
N LEU A 464 1.61 -11.00 -21.28
CA LEU A 464 1.01 -9.76 -21.74
C LEU A 464 -0.30 -10.06 -22.46
N LEU A 465 -1.30 -9.21 -22.24
CA LEU A 465 -2.50 -9.11 -23.06
C LEU A 465 -2.62 -7.68 -23.54
N ALA A 466 -2.60 -7.46 -24.86
CA ALA A 466 -2.70 -6.11 -25.42
C ALA A 466 -3.54 -6.06 -26.70
N LYS A 467 -4.22 -4.93 -26.87
CA LYS A 467 -5.01 -4.57 -28.06
C LYS A 467 -4.76 -3.10 -28.38
N LEU A 468 -4.20 -2.83 -29.55
CA LEU A 468 -4.05 -1.50 -30.13
C LEU A 468 -5.13 -1.31 -31.20
N VAL A 469 -5.90 -0.25 -31.10
CA VAL A 469 -6.92 0.16 -32.08
C VAL A 469 -6.47 1.47 -32.71
N ILE A 470 -6.41 1.52 -34.05
CA ILE A 470 -6.00 2.70 -34.82
C ILE A 470 -7.15 3.05 -35.75
N THR A 471 -7.73 4.23 -35.57
CA THR A 471 -8.78 4.78 -36.43
C THR A 471 -8.18 5.85 -37.33
N TYR A 472 -8.50 5.79 -38.62
CA TYR A 472 -8.04 6.74 -39.62
C TYR A 472 -9.08 7.84 -39.88
N SER A 473 -8.67 8.92 -40.54
CA SER A 473 -9.54 10.04 -40.89
C SER A 473 -10.66 9.67 -41.89
N ASP A 474 -10.52 8.56 -42.61
CA ASP A 474 -11.56 8.01 -43.49
C ASP A 474 -12.54 7.06 -42.79
N GLY A 475 -12.39 6.86 -41.47
CA GLY A 475 -13.25 6.02 -40.64
C GLY A 475 -12.87 4.53 -40.63
N ARG A 476 -11.86 4.09 -41.39
CA ARG A 476 -11.34 2.71 -41.27
C ARG A 476 -10.62 2.53 -39.94
N THR A 477 -10.56 1.28 -39.48
CA THR A 477 -9.86 0.90 -38.25
C THR A 477 -8.95 -0.31 -38.50
N ASP A 478 -7.70 -0.22 -38.03
CA ASP A 478 -6.79 -1.36 -37.89
C ASP A 478 -6.68 -1.78 -36.42
N VAL A 479 -6.53 -3.08 -36.18
CA VAL A 479 -6.39 -3.64 -34.83
C VAL A 479 -5.16 -4.54 -34.78
N VAL A 480 -4.26 -4.27 -33.82
CA VAL A 480 -3.08 -5.09 -33.54
C VAL A 480 -3.26 -5.70 -32.16
N VAL A 481 -3.16 -7.02 -32.05
CA VAL A 481 -3.37 -7.76 -30.80
C VAL A 481 -2.13 -8.57 -30.41
N THR A 482 -2.03 -8.95 -29.14
CA THR A 482 -1.06 -9.96 -28.70
C THR A 482 -1.41 -11.32 -29.30
N ASP A 483 -0.49 -11.88 -30.09
CA ASP A 483 -0.68 -13.12 -30.84
C ASP A 483 0.68 -13.83 -31.04
N PRO A 484 0.83 -15.11 -30.66
CA PRO A 484 2.08 -15.86 -30.83
C PRO A 484 2.64 -15.89 -32.25
N LEU A 485 1.78 -15.76 -33.29
CA LEU A 485 2.23 -15.82 -34.68
C LEU A 485 2.93 -14.52 -35.15
N SER A 486 2.58 -13.39 -34.54
CA SER A 486 3.07 -12.07 -34.94
C SER A 486 4.01 -11.42 -33.92
N TRP A 487 4.11 -11.99 -32.72
CA TRP A 487 4.97 -11.50 -31.65
C TRP A 487 6.22 -12.35 -31.47
N GLN A 488 7.31 -11.66 -31.13
CA GLN A 488 8.60 -12.23 -30.82
C GLN A 488 8.93 -12.01 -29.34
N TYR A 489 9.75 -12.89 -28.80
CA TYR A 489 10.16 -12.95 -27.39
C TYR A 489 11.68 -13.01 -27.25
N PHE A 490 12.20 -12.32 -26.23
CA PHE A 490 13.61 -12.34 -25.85
C PHE A 490 13.78 -12.31 -24.33
N SER A 491 14.76 -13.05 -23.82
CA SER A 491 15.01 -13.25 -22.39
C SER A 491 16.48 -13.13 -22.00
N GLU A 492 17.28 -12.43 -22.80
CA GLU A 492 18.70 -12.15 -22.52
C GLU A 492 18.96 -10.63 -22.46
N GLY A 493 17.92 -9.85 -22.11
CA GLY A 493 17.99 -8.39 -21.97
C GLY A 493 18.78 -7.92 -20.74
N PRO A 494 18.91 -6.58 -20.55
CA PRO A 494 19.75 -6.02 -19.49
C PRO A 494 19.17 -6.15 -18.09
N ILE A 495 17.85 -6.25 -17.92
CA ILE A 495 17.25 -6.51 -16.60
C ILE A 495 17.34 -8.01 -16.34
N ALA A 496 18.41 -8.45 -15.70
CA ALA A 496 18.64 -9.85 -15.38
C ALA A 496 17.62 -10.41 -14.38
N TYR A 497 17.15 -9.59 -13.45
CA TYR A 497 16.11 -9.94 -12.49
C TYR A 497 15.47 -8.69 -11.92
N GLY A 498 14.16 -8.70 -11.66
CA GLY A 498 13.46 -7.62 -10.98
C GLY A 498 12.42 -8.18 -10.01
N SER A 499 12.51 -7.78 -8.74
CA SER A 499 11.66 -8.25 -7.65
C SER A 499 11.42 -7.16 -6.62
N PHE A 500 10.20 -7.05 -6.08
CA PHE A 500 9.90 -6.08 -5.03
C PHE A 500 10.66 -6.31 -3.72
N PHE A 501 10.89 -7.57 -3.33
CA PHE A 501 11.60 -7.88 -2.09
C PHE A 501 13.12 -8.01 -2.29
N GLN A 502 13.55 -8.56 -3.42
CA GLN A 502 14.96 -8.83 -3.64
C GLN A 502 15.71 -7.61 -4.19
N GLY A 503 15.07 -6.82 -5.07
CA GLY A 503 15.67 -5.72 -5.80
C GLY A 503 15.79 -6.01 -7.30
N GLU A 504 16.56 -5.18 -8.01
CA GLU A 504 16.81 -5.32 -9.45
C GLU A 504 18.29 -5.59 -9.74
N VAL A 505 18.55 -6.56 -10.62
CA VAL A 505 19.88 -6.84 -11.17
C VAL A 505 19.89 -6.38 -12.62
N TYR A 506 20.73 -5.40 -12.93
CA TYR A 506 20.83 -4.78 -14.25
C TYR A 506 22.25 -4.94 -14.82
N ASP A 507 22.36 -5.55 -15.99
CA ASP A 507 23.60 -5.73 -16.74
C ASP A 507 23.63 -4.82 -17.97
N ALA A 508 24.28 -3.65 -17.83
CA ALA A 508 24.31 -2.64 -18.88
C ALA A 508 25.14 -3.07 -20.11
N LEU A 509 26.00 -4.09 -19.98
CA LEU A 509 26.74 -4.66 -21.11
C LEU A 509 25.79 -5.32 -22.14
N ARG A 510 24.58 -5.69 -21.73
CA ARG A 510 23.56 -6.30 -22.60
C ARG A 510 22.70 -5.29 -23.35
N GLU A 511 22.80 -4.00 -23.04
CA GLU A 511 21.98 -2.97 -23.70
C GLU A 511 22.24 -2.91 -25.21
N THR A 512 23.49 -3.07 -25.64
CA THR A 512 23.87 -3.01 -27.07
C THR A 512 23.11 -4.05 -27.90
N ALA A 513 22.84 -5.24 -27.33
CA ALA A 513 22.11 -6.29 -28.03
C ALA A 513 20.64 -5.97 -28.27
N VAL A 514 20.08 -4.99 -27.56
CA VAL A 514 18.66 -4.59 -27.62
C VAL A 514 18.50 -3.10 -27.91
N GLU A 515 19.54 -2.43 -28.42
CA GLU A 515 19.45 -1.00 -28.75
C GLU A 515 18.41 -0.77 -29.85
N GLY A 516 17.40 0.06 -29.55
CA GLY A 516 16.30 0.32 -30.47
C GLY A 516 15.32 -0.84 -30.64
N TRP A 517 15.30 -1.84 -29.76
CA TRP A 517 14.43 -3.04 -29.87
C TRP A 517 12.94 -2.73 -30.11
N SER A 518 12.44 -1.61 -29.58
CA SER A 518 11.05 -1.15 -29.75
C SER A 518 10.85 -0.22 -30.96
N MET A 519 11.81 -0.18 -31.89
CA MET A 519 11.73 0.49 -33.19
C MET A 519 11.47 -0.54 -34.30
N ALA A 520 10.77 -0.15 -35.37
CA ALA A 520 10.47 -1.03 -36.50
C ALA A 520 11.71 -1.41 -37.33
N SER A 521 12.79 -0.62 -37.26
CA SER A 521 14.04 -0.86 -37.96
C SER A 521 14.96 -1.90 -37.30
N TYR A 522 14.64 -2.33 -36.09
CA TYR A 522 15.47 -3.27 -35.33
C TYR A 522 15.44 -4.68 -35.92
N ASP A 523 16.63 -5.28 -36.09
CA ASP A 523 16.78 -6.67 -36.51
C ASP A 523 16.56 -7.62 -35.32
N ALA A 524 15.38 -8.25 -35.30
CA ALA A 524 15.01 -9.23 -34.29
C ALA A 524 15.16 -10.68 -34.77
N SER A 525 16.07 -10.95 -35.71
CA SER A 525 16.34 -12.30 -36.19
C SER A 525 16.85 -13.26 -35.10
N ALA A 526 17.48 -12.74 -34.05
CA ALA A 526 17.89 -13.50 -32.86
C ALA A 526 16.74 -13.73 -31.85
N TRP A 527 15.58 -13.10 -32.03
CA TRP A 527 14.43 -13.28 -31.13
C TRP A 527 13.61 -14.48 -31.59
N LYS A 528 13.07 -15.24 -30.64
CA LYS A 528 12.20 -16.39 -30.93
C LYS A 528 10.73 -15.98 -30.99
N PRO A 529 9.83 -16.83 -31.53
CA PRO A 529 8.40 -16.59 -31.41
C PRO A 529 7.94 -16.50 -29.95
N ALA A 530 6.95 -15.66 -29.67
CA ALA A 530 6.27 -15.66 -28.38
C ALA A 530 5.40 -16.92 -28.21
N HIS A 531 5.08 -17.27 -26.97
CA HIS A 531 4.21 -18.41 -26.64
C HIS A 531 2.92 -17.95 -25.98
N GLU A 532 1.81 -18.63 -26.27
CA GLU A 532 0.57 -18.46 -25.50
C GLU A 532 0.75 -19.07 -24.10
N VAL A 533 0.45 -18.30 -23.06
CA VAL A 533 0.56 -18.69 -21.65
C VAL A 533 -0.84 -18.98 -21.11
N ALA A 534 -1.22 -20.26 -21.18
CA ALA A 534 -2.48 -20.73 -20.64
C ALA A 534 -2.52 -20.65 -19.10
N LEU A 535 -3.71 -20.62 -18.51
CA LEU A 535 -3.88 -20.76 -17.06
C LEU A 535 -3.50 -22.17 -16.59
N GLU A 536 -3.93 -23.18 -17.36
CA GLU A 536 -3.69 -24.58 -17.03
C GLU A 536 -2.20 -24.90 -16.98
N GLY A 537 -1.77 -25.52 -15.88
CA GLY A 537 -0.35 -25.83 -15.60
C GLY A 537 0.52 -24.64 -15.18
N ASN A 538 -0.03 -23.43 -15.03
CA ASN A 538 0.76 -22.20 -14.74
C ASN A 538 0.24 -21.37 -13.57
N ILE A 539 -0.86 -21.78 -12.95
CA ILE A 539 -1.43 -21.13 -11.77
C ILE A 539 -1.30 -22.01 -10.54
N SER A 540 -1.20 -21.38 -9.38
CA SER A 540 -1.17 -22.07 -8.10
C SER A 540 -2.52 -22.71 -7.81
N THR A 541 -2.48 -23.95 -7.36
CA THR A 541 -3.63 -24.72 -6.84
C THR A 541 -3.67 -24.76 -5.31
N VAL A 542 -2.68 -24.16 -4.64
CA VAL A 542 -2.61 -24.10 -3.18
C VAL A 542 -3.59 -23.06 -2.64
N GLY A 543 -4.32 -23.44 -1.61
CA GLY A 543 -5.25 -22.61 -0.84
C GLY A 543 -5.88 -23.43 0.29
N ASN A 544 -6.57 -22.75 1.21
CA ASN A 544 -7.35 -23.33 2.30
C ASN A 544 -8.44 -22.33 2.75
N PRO A 545 -9.36 -22.67 3.68
CA PRO A 545 -10.42 -21.73 4.08
C PRO A 545 -9.91 -20.38 4.64
N ASN A 546 -8.70 -20.31 5.20
CA ASN A 546 -8.09 -19.06 5.68
C ASN A 546 -7.28 -18.35 4.58
N MET A 547 -6.74 -19.08 3.59
CA MET A 547 -5.93 -18.54 2.49
C MET A 547 -6.58 -18.84 1.14
N PRO A 548 -7.10 -17.85 0.39
CA PRO A 548 -7.94 -18.10 -0.77
C PRO A 548 -7.23 -18.96 -1.83
N TRP A 549 -7.99 -19.88 -2.42
CA TRP A 549 -7.58 -20.55 -3.64
C TRP A 549 -7.58 -19.55 -4.81
N VAL A 550 -6.54 -19.62 -5.65
CA VAL A 550 -6.33 -18.72 -6.80
C VAL A 550 -6.46 -19.43 -8.14
N ASN A 551 -6.98 -20.67 -8.16
CA ASN A 551 -7.17 -21.48 -9.35
C ASN A 551 -8.58 -21.42 -9.94
N ASP A 552 -9.50 -20.66 -9.34
CA ASP A 552 -10.86 -20.46 -9.86
C ASP A 552 -10.98 -19.11 -10.57
N TYR A 553 -11.21 -19.17 -11.89
CA TYR A 553 -11.43 -18.02 -12.77
C TYR A 553 -12.86 -18.00 -13.34
N SER A 554 -13.79 -18.78 -12.78
CA SER A 554 -15.17 -18.86 -13.29
C SER A 554 -15.94 -17.54 -13.18
N GLY A 555 -15.66 -16.74 -12.14
CA GLY A 555 -16.19 -15.39 -11.94
C GLY A 555 -15.17 -14.29 -12.21
N PHE A 556 -14.15 -14.56 -13.03
CA PHE A 556 -13.09 -13.61 -13.37
C PHE A 556 -13.62 -12.45 -14.21
N GLU A 557 -13.19 -11.23 -13.90
CA GLU A 557 -13.47 -10.01 -14.65
C GLU A 557 -12.19 -9.30 -15.07
N LEU A 558 -12.14 -8.84 -16.33
CA LEU A 558 -11.15 -7.89 -16.83
C LEU A 558 -11.81 -6.51 -16.97
N ILE A 559 -11.35 -5.56 -16.17
CA ILE A 559 -11.99 -4.24 -16.06
C ILE A 559 -10.99 -3.10 -16.24
N GLY A 560 -11.46 -1.99 -16.77
CA GLY A 560 -10.67 -0.77 -16.95
C GLY A 560 -10.15 -0.24 -15.62
N GLN A 561 -8.90 0.20 -15.62
CA GLN A 561 -8.23 0.80 -14.48
C GLN A 561 -9.07 1.94 -13.89
N PHE A 562 -9.34 1.86 -12.59
CA PHE A 562 -9.95 2.95 -11.82
C PHE A 562 -9.14 3.24 -10.56
N GLY A 563 -9.19 4.51 -10.15
CA GLY A 563 -8.37 5.04 -9.06
C GLY A 563 -6.90 5.18 -9.44
N GLN A 564 -6.16 5.83 -8.54
CA GLN A 564 -4.79 6.24 -8.79
C GLN A 564 -3.86 5.03 -8.94
N THR A 565 -2.99 5.10 -9.94
CA THR A 565 -1.86 4.20 -10.19
C THR A 565 -0.61 4.70 -9.46
N VAL A 566 0.46 3.90 -9.42
CA VAL A 566 1.72 4.31 -8.79
C VAL A 566 2.48 5.22 -9.74
N LYS A 567 2.87 6.42 -9.29
CA LYS A 567 3.64 7.40 -10.08
C LYS A 567 4.81 7.96 -9.30
N GLN A 568 5.78 8.53 -10.02
CA GLN A 568 6.75 9.45 -9.44
C GLN A 568 6.04 10.72 -8.97
N ILE A 569 6.14 11.04 -7.68
CA ILE A 569 5.51 12.23 -7.08
C ILE A 569 6.52 13.26 -6.59
N ASN A 570 7.77 12.86 -6.36
CA ASN A 570 8.85 13.73 -5.90
C ASN A 570 10.22 13.13 -6.25
N GLU A 571 11.28 13.92 -6.14
CA GLU A 571 12.68 13.49 -6.29
C GLU A 571 13.50 14.10 -5.15
N LEU A 572 14.17 13.26 -4.37
CA LEU A 572 15.08 13.67 -3.29
C LEU A 572 16.52 13.55 -3.75
N THR A 573 17.37 14.52 -3.39
CA THR A 573 18.82 14.44 -3.58
C THR A 573 19.46 14.09 -2.25
N ALA A 574 20.47 13.21 -2.26
CA ALA A 574 21.22 12.88 -1.06
C ALA A 574 21.79 14.15 -0.41
N LEU A 575 21.72 14.22 0.92
CA LEU A 575 22.20 15.37 1.69
C LEU A 575 23.67 15.22 2.07
N SER A 576 24.11 13.99 2.32
CA SER A 576 25.48 13.68 2.75
C SER A 576 25.90 12.28 2.34
N VAL A 577 27.20 12.02 2.40
CA VAL A 577 27.81 10.70 2.25
C VAL A 577 28.90 10.52 3.28
N GLU A 578 28.96 9.33 3.88
CA GLU A 578 30.00 8.91 4.80
C GLU A 578 30.67 7.64 4.26
N GLU A 579 32.00 7.57 4.29
CA GLU A 579 32.72 6.31 4.12
C GLU A 579 32.81 5.62 5.48
N VAL A 580 31.84 4.75 5.77
CA VAL A 580 31.68 4.13 7.11
C VAL A 580 32.68 3.00 7.34
N ARG A 581 33.15 2.37 6.25
CA ARG A 581 34.26 1.43 6.19
C ARG A 581 34.95 1.60 4.83
N PRO A 582 36.22 1.18 4.66
CA PRO A 582 36.92 1.30 3.38
C PRO A 582 36.09 0.75 2.21
N GLY A 583 35.73 1.61 1.25
CA GLY A 583 34.92 1.26 0.07
C GLY A 583 33.42 1.05 0.33
N VAL A 584 32.92 1.44 1.51
CA VAL A 584 31.49 1.38 1.88
C VAL A 584 30.97 2.80 2.11
N PHE A 585 30.19 3.29 1.15
CA PHE A 585 29.68 4.66 1.17
C PHE A 585 28.19 4.69 1.51
N VAL A 586 27.81 5.32 2.61
CA VAL A 586 26.42 5.44 3.05
C VAL A 586 25.92 6.86 2.82
N TYR A 587 24.89 7.00 2.00
CA TYR A 587 24.23 8.26 1.67
C TYR A 587 23.00 8.45 2.55
N ASP A 588 22.82 9.65 3.10
CA ASP A 588 21.59 10.04 3.81
C ASP A 588 20.70 10.87 2.89
N MET A 589 19.49 10.37 2.59
CA MET A 589 18.48 11.09 1.81
C MET A 589 17.74 12.17 2.63
N GLY A 590 17.97 12.22 3.95
CA GLY A 590 17.35 13.16 4.88
C GLY A 590 15.90 12.84 5.26
N GLN A 591 15.28 11.89 4.55
CA GLN A 591 13.88 11.49 4.70
C GLN A 591 13.78 9.98 4.44
N ASN A 592 13.09 9.26 5.33
CA ASN A 592 12.64 7.90 5.04
C ASN A 592 11.55 7.95 3.96
N MET A 593 11.90 7.58 2.74
CA MET A 593 11.09 7.66 1.53
C MET A 593 10.82 6.27 0.96
N VAL A 594 9.93 6.18 -0.04
CA VAL A 594 9.66 4.93 -0.75
C VAL A 594 9.77 5.15 -2.24
N GLY A 595 10.50 4.25 -2.92
CA GLY A 595 10.65 4.29 -4.36
C GLY A 595 11.96 3.66 -4.82
N VAL A 596 12.60 4.27 -5.83
CA VAL A 596 13.80 3.71 -6.49
C VAL A 596 14.93 4.73 -6.55
N PRO A 597 16.21 4.30 -6.56
CA PRO A 597 17.32 5.22 -6.78
C PRO A 597 17.34 5.74 -8.22
N ARG A 598 17.88 6.95 -8.41
CA ARG A 598 18.32 7.49 -9.70
C ARG A 598 19.74 8.02 -9.51
N ILE A 599 20.72 7.26 -9.98
CA ILE A 599 22.14 7.53 -9.72
C ILE A 599 22.88 7.74 -11.03
N SER A 600 23.51 8.91 -11.19
CA SER A 600 24.35 9.21 -12.34
C SER A 600 25.78 8.69 -12.12
N LEU A 601 26.29 7.96 -13.10
CA LEU A 601 27.65 7.41 -13.09
C LEU A 601 28.46 8.03 -14.24
N SER A 602 29.77 8.20 -14.00
CA SER A 602 30.68 8.78 -14.98
C SER A 602 31.99 7.99 -15.02
N GLY A 603 32.28 7.38 -16.17
CA GLY A 603 33.57 6.75 -16.47
C GLY A 603 33.85 5.46 -15.71
N MET A 604 32.81 4.71 -15.30
CA MET A 604 33.01 3.40 -14.68
C MET A 604 33.72 2.45 -15.66
N LYS A 605 34.57 1.55 -15.14
CA LYS A 605 35.17 0.53 -15.98
C LYS A 605 34.07 -0.46 -16.42
N PRO A 606 33.99 -0.83 -17.71
CA PRO A 606 33.04 -1.85 -18.15
C PRO A 606 33.20 -3.15 -17.35
N GLY A 607 32.07 -3.74 -16.92
CA GLY A 607 32.03 -4.90 -16.05
C GLY A 607 32.18 -4.61 -14.55
N THR A 608 32.31 -3.34 -14.13
CA THR A 608 32.29 -2.99 -12.70
C THR A 608 30.90 -3.26 -12.14
N GLU A 609 30.86 -4.08 -11.09
CA GLU A 609 29.63 -4.37 -10.36
C GLU A 609 29.47 -3.41 -9.19
N ILE A 610 28.37 -2.67 -9.19
CA ILE A 610 27.99 -1.72 -8.15
C ILE A 610 26.80 -2.33 -7.38
N THR A 611 26.92 -2.47 -6.07
CA THR A 611 25.82 -2.96 -5.22
C THR A 611 25.23 -1.81 -4.42
N LEU A 612 23.90 -1.70 -4.43
CA LEU A 612 23.11 -0.77 -3.64
C LEU A 612 22.31 -1.54 -2.59
N ARG A 613 22.40 -1.15 -1.31
CA ARG A 613 21.55 -1.68 -0.23
C ARG A 613 20.78 -0.55 0.44
N PHE A 614 19.53 -0.82 0.82
CA PHE A 614 18.59 0.21 1.27
C PHE A 614 18.14 -0.04 2.70
N ALA A 615 18.22 0.98 3.56
CA ALA A 615 17.82 0.88 4.96
C ALA A 615 17.07 2.12 5.46
N GLU A 616 16.19 1.91 6.43
CA GLU A 616 15.49 3.00 7.10
C GLU A 616 16.36 3.72 8.12
N VAL A 617 17.29 3.01 8.76
CA VAL A 617 18.14 3.48 9.87
C VAL A 617 19.56 2.94 9.78
N LYS A 618 20.49 3.60 10.49
CA LYS A 618 21.88 3.14 10.71
C LYS A 618 22.02 2.58 12.13
N TYR A 619 23.01 1.74 12.38
CA TYR A 619 23.36 1.35 13.74
C TYR A 619 23.83 2.57 14.55
N PRO A 620 23.30 2.76 15.78
CA PRO A 620 23.66 3.89 16.62
C PRO A 620 25.01 3.67 17.32
N ASP A 621 25.57 4.76 17.84
CA ASP A 621 26.74 4.75 18.69
C ASP A 621 26.38 4.25 20.12
N LEU A 622 26.26 2.93 20.25
CA LEU A 622 26.03 2.23 21.51
C LEU A 622 26.98 1.04 21.66
N PRO A 623 27.36 0.65 22.89
CA PRO A 623 28.29 -0.46 23.11
C PRO A 623 27.90 -1.78 22.43
N GLU A 624 26.59 -2.07 22.32
CA GLU A 624 26.07 -3.26 21.64
C GLU A 624 26.44 -3.29 20.14
N TYR A 625 26.67 -2.13 19.53
CA TYR A 625 26.89 -2.00 18.09
C TYR A 625 28.28 -1.48 17.73
N GLU A 626 29.26 -1.50 18.65
CA GLU A 626 30.61 -0.94 18.45
C GLU A 626 31.24 -1.31 17.10
N GLY A 627 31.10 -2.57 16.66
CA GLY A 627 31.61 -3.03 15.36
C GLY A 627 30.85 -2.54 14.13
N ASN A 628 29.62 -2.06 14.28
CA ASN A 628 28.69 -1.71 13.20
C ASN A 628 28.26 -0.23 13.19
N ILE A 629 28.76 0.62 14.10
CA ILE A 629 28.40 2.04 14.17
C ILE A 629 28.46 2.69 12.79
N GLY A 630 27.38 3.38 12.41
CA GLY A 630 27.28 4.07 11.12
C GLY A 630 26.93 3.16 9.92
N MET A 631 27.09 1.85 10.02
CA MET A 631 26.57 0.92 8.99
C MET A 631 25.05 0.96 8.95
N ILE A 632 24.47 0.59 7.81
CA ILE A 632 23.02 0.40 7.68
C ILE A 632 22.53 -0.83 8.49
N MET A 633 21.35 -0.75 9.09
CA MET A 633 20.70 -1.86 9.81
C MET A 633 19.63 -2.50 8.91
N LEU A 634 19.71 -3.82 8.71
CA LEU A 634 18.88 -4.58 7.75
C LEU A 634 18.11 -5.73 8.42
N GLU A 635 18.25 -5.94 9.72
CA GLU A 635 17.54 -7.01 10.43
C GLU A 635 16.03 -6.80 10.39
N ASN A 636 15.57 -5.54 10.29
CA ASN A 636 14.15 -5.21 10.23
C ASN A 636 13.49 -5.36 8.85
N ILE A 637 14.28 -5.53 7.78
CA ILE A 637 13.74 -5.90 6.45
C ILE A 637 13.47 -7.41 6.34
N ARG A 638 13.96 -8.19 7.32
CA ARG A 638 13.75 -9.62 7.49
C ARG A 638 14.17 -10.39 6.22
N ALA A 639 13.32 -11.24 5.65
CA ALA A 639 13.69 -12.05 4.47
C ALA A 639 13.71 -11.27 3.14
N ALA A 640 13.36 -9.98 3.13
CA ALA A 640 13.63 -9.14 1.96
C ALA A 640 15.16 -8.91 1.86
N MET A 641 15.67 -8.83 0.64
CA MET A 641 17.09 -8.53 0.42
C MET A 641 17.33 -7.03 0.26
N ALA A 642 16.36 -6.30 -0.32
CA ALA A 642 16.43 -4.87 -0.60
C ALA A 642 17.79 -4.46 -1.19
N GLN A 643 18.18 -5.12 -2.28
CA GLN A 643 19.49 -4.96 -2.90
C GLN A 643 19.41 -4.86 -4.42
N ASP A 644 19.90 -3.75 -4.96
CA ASP A 644 20.06 -3.59 -6.41
C ASP A 644 21.52 -3.82 -6.81
N VAL A 645 21.72 -4.42 -7.98
CA VAL A 645 23.05 -4.64 -8.58
C VAL A 645 23.08 -4.06 -9.98
N TYR A 646 24.08 -3.24 -10.27
CA TYR A 646 24.29 -2.64 -11.59
C TYR A 646 25.68 -3.01 -12.11
N ILE A 647 25.75 -3.60 -13.30
CA ILE A 647 27.01 -3.91 -14.00
C ILE A 647 27.23 -2.84 -15.08
N ALA A 648 28.26 -2.03 -14.90
CA ALA A 648 28.52 -0.88 -15.75
C ALA A 648 29.00 -1.28 -17.16
N LYS A 649 28.59 -0.51 -18.16
CA LYS A 649 29.10 -0.58 -19.55
C LYS A 649 30.17 0.48 -19.85
N GLY A 650 30.35 1.45 -18.95
CA GLY A 650 31.27 2.57 -19.09
C GLY A 650 30.68 3.77 -19.84
N GLY A 651 31.32 4.92 -19.68
CA GLY A 651 30.83 6.20 -20.21
C GLY A 651 29.94 6.96 -19.22
N GLN A 652 28.88 7.61 -19.71
CA GLN A 652 27.85 8.23 -18.87
C GLN A 652 26.68 7.27 -18.74
N GLU A 653 26.31 6.93 -17.51
CA GLU A 653 25.31 5.91 -17.23
C GLU A 653 24.35 6.40 -16.14
N THR A 654 23.19 5.78 -16.03
CA THR A 654 22.22 6.07 -14.98
C THR A 654 21.62 4.78 -14.45
N ILE A 655 21.80 4.54 -13.15
CA ILE A 655 21.08 3.49 -12.44
C ILE A 655 19.66 4.02 -12.19
N SER A 656 18.64 3.33 -12.70
CA SER A 656 17.23 3.69 -12.51
C SER A 656 16.35 2.43 -12.62
N PRO A 657 16.20 1.66 -11.52
CA PRO A 657 15.41 0.43 -11.52
C PRO A 657 13.97 0.65 -11.98
N ARG A 658 13.37 -0.37 -12.57
CA ARG A 658 12.03 -0.33 -13.19
C ARG A 658 11.01 -1.23 -12.49
N PHE A 659 11.46 -2.37 -11.96
CA PHE A 659 10.60 -3.45 -11.48
C PHE A 659 10.85 -3.82 -10.02
N THR A 660 11.26 -2.84 -9.22
CA THR A 660 11.39 -2.94 -7.76
C THR A 660 11.06 -1.60 -7.09
N TYR A 661 10.93 -1.61 -5.77
CA TYR A 661 10.95 -0.41 -4.93
C TYR A 661 11.38 -0.77 -3.51
N HIS A 662 11.91 0.22 -2.80
CA HIS A 662 12.45 0.07 -1.45
C HIS A 662 11.88 1.17 -0.54
N GLY A 663 11.68 0.88 0.75
CA GLY A 663 11.46 1.89 1.79
C GLY A 663 12.77 2.17 2.52
N TYR A 664 13.28 3.40 2.42
CA TYR A 664 14.62 3.74 2.92
C TYR A 664 14.83 5.23 3.17
N ARG A 665 15.75 5.52 4.09
CA ARG A 665 16.42 6.82 4.22
C ARG A 665 17.87 6.77 3.77
N PHE A 666 18.52 5.62 3.94
CA PHE A 666 19.93 5.43 3.69
C PHE A 666 20.15 4.50 2.50
N ILE A 667 21.09 4.88 1.63
CA ILE A 667 21.57 4.06 0.52
C ILE A 667 23.04 3.74 0.79
N GLU A 668 23.39 2.48 0.95
CA GLU A 668 24.77 2.03 0.90
C GLU A 668 25.18 1.72 -0.54
N ILE A 669 26.32 2.24 -0.98
CA ILE A 669 26.92 1.98 -2.30
C ILE A 669 28.29 1.33 -2.09
N THR A 670 28.48 0.14 -2.69
CA THR A 670 29.75 -0.60 -2.72
C THR A 670 30.12 -0.99 -4.15
N GLY A 671 31.39 -1.35 -4.38
CA GLY A 671 31.91 -1.70 -5.72
C GLY A 671 32.51 -0.52 -6.48
N ILE A 672 32.73 0.62 -5.82
CA ILE A 672 33.37 1.83 -6.36
C ILE A 672 34.54 2.26 -5.46
N ASP A 673 35.56 2.90 -6.03
CA ASP A 673 36.78 3.29 -5.31
C ASP A 673 36.64 4.57 -4.47
N LYS A 674 35.66 5.42 -4.80
CA LYS A 674 35.43 6.74 -4.21
C LYS A 674 33.93 7.04 -4.17
N PRO A 675 33.46 7.86 -3.22
CA PRO A 675 32.05 8.22 -3.18
C PRO A 675 31.69 9.05 -4.41
N LEU A 676 30.50 8.79 -4.96
CA LEU A 676 29.84 9.66 -5.92
C LEU A 676 29.50 11.02 -5.26
N PRO A 677 29.51 12.13 -6.01
CA PRO A 677 28.99 13.40 -5.51
C PRO A 677 27.53 13.25 -5.06
N VAL A 678 27.15 13.87 -3.94
CA VAL A 678 25.79 13.78 -3.40
C VAL A 678 24.71 14.20 -4.42
N GLY A 679 25.01 15.18 -5.29
CA GLY A 679 24.10 15.61 -6.36
C GLY A 679 23.86 14.57 -7.46
N ALA A 680 24.70 13.53 -7.54
CA ALA A 680 24.55 12.41 -8.46
C ALA A 680 23.71 11.27 -7.88
N VAL A 681 23.43 11.27 -6.57
CA VAL A 681 22.65 10.24 -5.89
C VAL A 681 21.28 10.80 -5.53
N LYS A 682 20.25 10.31 -6.21
CA LYS A 682 18.87 10.74 -5.99
C LYS A 682 17.95 9.56 -5.69
N GLY A 683 16.83 9.86 -5.04
CA GLY A 683 15.73 8.92 -4.82
C GLY A 683 14.46 9.44 -5.50
N VAL A 684 13.87 8.62 -6.35
CA VAL A 684 12.57 8.88 -6.97
C VAL A 684 11.48 8.39 -6.01
N VAL A 685 10.65 9.30 -5.51
CA VAL A 685 9.56 8.96 -4.57
C VAL A 685 8.35 8.48 -5.36
N LEU A 686 7.86 7.27 -5.04
CA LEU A 686 6.73 6.64 -5.70
C LEU A 686 5.51 6.60 -4.77
N SER A 687 4.32 6.90 -5.29
CA SER A 687 3.05 6.78 -4.56
C SER A 687 1.83 6.72 -5.48
N SER A 688 0.73 6.17 -4.97
CA SER A 688 -0.63 6.34 -5.51
C SER A 688 -1.33 7.59 -4.98
N ILE A 689 -0.77 8.27 -3.98
CA ILE A 689 -1.20 9.63 -3.61
C ILE A 689 -0.40 10.62 -4.46
N HIS A 690 -1.01 11.14 -5.52
CA HIS A 690 -0.34 12.08 -6.44
C HIS A 690 -0.24 13.50 -5.85
N GLU A 691 -1.27 13.92 -5.12
CA GLU A 691 -1.34 15.25 -4.49
C GLU A 691 -2.07 15.15 -3.14
N LEU A 692 -1.76 16.07 -2.23
CA LEU A 692 -2.50 16.21 -0.98
C LEU A 692 -3.74 17.05 -1.18
N ALA A 693 -4.84 16.65 -0.56
CA ALA A 693 -6.07 17.45 -0.48
C ALA A 693 -6.06 18.36 0.75
N SER A 694 -4.89 18.60 1.38
CA SER A 694 -4.87 19.02 2.77
C SER A 694 -3.61 19.78 3.18
N ARG A 695 -3.72 20.58 4.24
CA ARG A 695 -2.60 21.26 4.89
C ARG A 695 -2.89 21.48 6.38
N TYR A 696 -1.89 21.29 7.22
CA TYR A 696 -1.94 21.60 8.64
C TYR A 696 -0.66 22.29 9.10
N GLU A 697 -0.78 23.37 9.88
CA GLU A 697 0.33 24.15 10.39
C GLU A 697 -0.01 24.80 11.73
N THR A 698 0.94 24.81 12.67
CA THR A 698 0.75 25.31 14.03
C THR A 698 1.96 26.10 14.53
N SER A 699 1.83 26.72 15.70
CA SER A 699 2.96 27.35 16.39
C SER A 699 3.95 26.35 17.01
N ASN A 700 3.60 25.06 17.13
CA ASN A 700 4.47 24.03 17.68
C ASN A 700 5.18 23.29 16.55
N THR A 701 6.49 23.48 16.44
CA THR A 701 7.31 22.92 15.35
C THR A 701 7.38 21.39 15.38
N GLN A 702 7.33 20.76 16.55
CA GLN A 702 7.33 19.30 16.66
C GLN A 702 5.99 18.71 16.21
N VAL A 703 4.86 19.36 16.51
CA VAL A 703 3.54 18.96 15.98
C VAL A 703 3.49 19.13 14.45
N ASN A 704 4.12 20.17 13.91
CA ASN A 704 4.26 20.33 12.46
C ASN A 704 5.12 19.22 11.84
N GLN A 705 6.17 18.77 12.55
CA GLN A 705 6.96 17.61 12.12
C GLN A 705 6.15 16.31 12.20
N LEU A 706 5.28 16.13 13.20
CA LEU A 706 4.36 14.99 13.26
C LEU A 706 3.45 14.95 12.04
N TRP A 707 2.87 16.07 11.64
CA TRP A 707 2.05 16.15 10.41
C TRP A 707 2.84 15.76 9.15
N LYS A 708 4.10 16.22 9.04
CA LYS A 708 5.00 15.81 7.94
C LYS A 708 5.27 14.31 7.97
N ASN A 709 5.51 13.73 9.13
CA ASN A 709 5.74 12.29 9.30
C ASN A 709 4.51 11.48 8.88
N ILE A 710 3.30 11.91 9.26
CA ILE A 710 2.02 11.31 8.79
C ILE A 710 1.94 11.37 7.27
N THR A 711 2.29 12.51 6.68
CA THR A 711 2.26 12.71 5.22
C THR A 711 3.23 11.78 4.50
N TRP A 712 4.48 11.69 4.95
CA TRP A 712 5.48 10.80 4.36
C TRP A 712 5.16 9.33 4.52
N SER A 713 4.59 8.94 5.67
CA SER A 713 4.10 7.57 5.85
C SER A 713 2.89 7.25 4.98
N SER A 714 2.06 8.23 4.65
CA SER A 714 0.96 8.06 3.70
C SER A 714 1.49 7.87 2.28
N TYR A 715 2.43 8.72 1.83
CA TYR A 715 3.06 8.55 0.52
C TYR A 715 3.72 7.17 0.39
N GLY A 716 4.44 6.75 1.43
CA GLY A 716 5.19 5.50 1.39
C GLY A 716 4.33 4.24 1.35
N ASN A 717 3.13 4.27 1.92
CA ASN A 717 2.31 3.08 2.09
C ASN A 717 1.05 3.04 1.21
N PHE A 718 0.82 4.06 0.39
CA PHE A 718 -0.24 4.02 -0.62
C PHE A 718 0.40 3.64 -1.95
N LEU A 719 0.74 2.37 -2.13
CA LEU A 719 1.38 1.82 -3.32
C LEU A 719 0.54 0.69 -3.91
N SER A 720 -0.35 1.04 -4.85
CA SER A 720 -1.41 0.17 -5.39
C SER A 720 -2.49 -0.22 -4.37
N ILE A 721 -2.11 -0.56 -3.13
CA ILE A 721 -2.93 -0.90 -1.96
C ILE A 721 -2.41 -0.15 -0.73
N PRO A 722 -3.22 0.04 0.34
CA PRO A 722 -2.77 0.66 1.59
C PRO A 722 -1.95 -0.36 2.40
N THR A 723 -0.63 -0.36 2.24
CA THR A 723 0.27 -1.32 2.88
C THR A 723 0.53 -0.99 4.35
N ASP A 724 0.80 -1.99 5.19
CA ASP A 724 1.35 -1.77 6.53
C ASP A 724 2.67 -0.99 6.46
N CYS A 725 3.65 -1.55 5.75
CA CYS A 725 4.99 -0.98 5.67
C CYS A 725 5.59 -1.19 4.27
N PRO A 726 6.55 -0.36 3.82
CA PRO A 726 7.02 -0.40 2.43
C PRO A 726 8.39 -1.09 2.20
N GLN A 727 9.07 -1.54 3.26
CA GLN A 727 10.48 -1.94 3.22
C GLN A 727 10.70 -3.46 3.35
N ARG A 728 10.06 -4.12 4.33
CA ARG A 728 10.33 -5.54 4.64
C ARG A 728 9.57 -6.47 3.69
N ASN A 729 9.76 -7.78 3.84
CA ASN A 729 8.99 -8.83 3.17
C ASN A 729 7.53 -8.90 3.67
N GLU A 730 6.77 -7.81 3.59
CA GLU A 730 5.37 -7.78 3.98
C GLU A 730 4.58 -6.97 2.97
N ARG A 731 4.49 -5.65 3.16
CA ARG A 731 3.89 -4.71 2.18
C ARG A 731 2.47 -5.13 1.81
N LEU A 732 1.70 -5.50 2.83
CA LEU A 732 0.38 -6.12 2.72
C LEU A 732 -0.71 -5.11 3.05
N GLY A 733 -1.85 -5.24 2.38
CA GLY A 733 -3.03 -4.45 2.66
C GLY A 733 -3.73 -4.89 3.95
N TRP A 734 -3.09 -4.68 5.10
CA TRP A 734 -3.62 -5.03 6.41
C TRP A 734 -4.83 -4.17 6.78
N ALA A 735 -5.94 -4.84 7.08
CA ALA A 735 -7.25 -4.25 7.24
C ALA A 735 -7.38 -3.35 8.49
N GLY A 736 -6.82 -3.77 9.62
CA GLY A 736 -6.86 -3.02 10.87
C GLY A 736 -6.11 -1.69 10.79
N ASP A 737 -4.96 -1.67 10.11
CA ASP A 737 -4.15 -0.50 9.86
C ASP A 737 -4.93 0.56 9.09
N ILE A 738 -5.51 0.18 7.94
CA ILE A 738 -6.32 1.13 7.16
C ILE A 738 -7.64 1.46 7.86
N SER A 739 -8.20 0.56 8.69
CA SER A 739 -9.38 0.85 9.53
C SER A 739 -9.12 2.06 10.43
N VAL A 740 -8.05 2.00 11.25
CA VAL A 740 -7.72 3.09 12.18
C VAL A 740 -7.24 4.37 11.47
N PHE A 741 -6.62 4.24 10.29
CA PHE A 741 -6.05 5.36 9.57
C PHE A 741 -6.98 6.00 8.53
N SER A 742 -8.03 5.31 8.07
CA SER A 742 -8.92 5.73 6.98
C SER A 742 -9.48 7.15 7.16
N ARG A 743 -9.86 7.52 8.38
CA ARG A 743 -10.34 8.87 8.68
C ARG A 743 -9.25 9.93 8.47
N THR A 744 -8.00 9.64 8.82
CA THR A 744 -6.87 10.54 8.53
C THR A 744 -6.58 10.57 7.04
N ALA A 745 -6.49 9.40 6.39
CA ALA A 745 -6.19 9.27 4.96
C ALA A 745 -7.16 10.06 4.07
N THR A 746 -8.46 9.99 4.37
CA THR A 746 -9.52 10.65 3.60
C THR A 746 -9.56 12.17 3.77
N TYR A 747 -9.01 12.71 4.87
CA TYR A 747 -8.72 14.14 4.95
C TYR A 747 -7.41 14.49 4.26
N LEU A 748 -6.41 13.61 4.31
CA LEU A 748 -5.07 13.89 3.83
C LEU A 748 -4.99 14.03 2.30
N ALA A 749 -5.67 13.14 1.57
CA ALA A 749 -5.66 13.07 0.10
C ALA A 749 -7.00 12.59 -0.49
N ASP A 750 -7.22 12.90 -1.77
CA ASP A 750 -8.38 12.45 -2.56
C ASP A 750 -8.20 10.98 -2.99
N VAL A 751 -8.64 10.05 -2.12
CA VAL A 751 -8.45 8.59 -2.28
C VAL A 751 -9.75 7.76 -2.42
N PRO A 752 -10.89 8.27 -2.94
CA PRO A 752 -12.15 7.52 -2.98
C PRO A 752 -12.03 6.25 -3.84
N GLN A 753 -11.47 6.37 -5.04
CA GLN A 753 -11.34 5.23 -5.96
C GLN A 753 -10.22 4.26 -5.55
N PHE A 754 -9.16 4.77 -4.90
CA PHE A 754 -8.11 3.93 -4.31
C PHE A 754 -8.70 3.00 -3.22
N LEU A 755 -9.47 3.57 -2.28
CA LEU A 755 -10.12 2.78 -1.24
C LEU A 755 -11.24 1.89 -1.79
N ARG A 756 -12.00 2.34 -2.81
CA ARG A 756 -12.98 1.48 -3.49
C ARG A 756 -12.34 0.23 -4.11
N ARG A 757 -11.15 0.36 -4.72
CA ARG A 757 -10.39 -0.78 -5.26
C ARG A 757 -9.91 -1.73 -4.17
N TYR A 758 -9.43 -1.20 -3.04
CA TYR A 758 -9.07 -2.02 -1.89
C TYR A 758 -10.28 -2.75 -1.28
N LEU A 759 -11.40 -2.06 -1.09
CA LEU A 759 -12.65 -2.63 -0.59
C LEU A 759 -13.24 -3.69 -1.52
N ARG A 760 -13.05 -3.54 -2.83
CA ARG A 760 -13.37 -4.61 -3.79
C ARG A 760 -12.51 -5.85 -3.53
N SER A 761 -11.22 -5.68 -3.30
CA SER A 761 -10.33 -6.80 -2.95
C SER A 761 -10.75 -7.49 -1.65
N MET A 762 -11.18 -6.74 -0.64
CA MET A 762 -11.74 -7.31 0.60
C MET A 762 -12.97 -8.20 0.33
N ARG A 763 -13.83 -7.84 -0.64
CA ARG A 763 -14.96 -8.69 -1.06
C ARG A 763 -14.50 -9.90 -1.83
N ASP A 764 -13.53 -9.73 -2.73
CA ASP A 764 -13.02 -10.81 -3.59
C ASP A 764 -12.45 -11.95 -2.75
N VAL A 765 -11.86 -11.65 -1.59
CA VAL A 765 -11.31 -12.65 -0.67
C VAL A 765 -12.11 -12.84 0.62
N GLN A 766 -13.34 -12.32 0.71
CA GLN A 766 -14.23 -12.66 1.82
C GLN A 766 -14.55 -14.16 1.77
N ARG A 767 -14.48 -14.81 2.93
CA ARG A 767 -14.74 -16.24 3.06
C ARG A 767 -16.21 -16.57 2.85
N THR A 768 -16.46 -17.84 2.53
CA THR A 768 -17.81 -18.38 2.35
C THR A 768 -18.67 -18.34 3.61
N ASP A 769 -18.06 -18.38 4.79
CA ASP A 769 -18.73 -18.21 6.09
C ASP A 769 -19.03 -16.75 6.45
N GLY A 770 -18.63 -15.78 5.61
CA GLY A 770 -18.86 -14.36 5.83
C GLY A 770 -17.72 -13.61 6.52
N ARG A 771 -16.67 -14.29 7.01
CA ARG A 771 -15.52 -13.62 7.63
C ARG A 771 -14.76 -12.77 6.60
N PHE A 772 -14.58 -11.48 6.89
CA PHE A 772 -13.66 -10.62 6.14
C PHE A 772 -12.20 -11.05 6.38
N PRO A 773 -11.30 -10.88 5.39
CA PRO A 773 -9.89 -11.18 5.55
C PRO A 773 -9.22 -10.12 6.45
N ASP A 774 -8.07 -10.45 7.03
CA ASP A 774 -7.23 -9.47 7.73
C ASP A 774 -6.25 -8.78 6.78
N ILE A 775 -5.96 -9.40 5.63
CA ILE A 775 -5.11 -8.88 4.56
C ILE A 775 -5.86 -9.01 3.22
N ALA A 776 -5.88 -7.95 2.42
CA ALA A 776 -6.35 -7.98 1.03
C ALA A 776 -5.32 -7.33 0.09
N PRO A 777 -5.15 -7.81 -1.16
CA PRO A 777 -5.97 -8.81 -1.87
C PRO A 777 -5.55 -10.27 -1.68
N LEU A 778 -4.42 -10.58 -1.04
CA LEU A 778 -3.90 -11.95 -0.92
C LEU A 778 -4.77 -12.86 -0.03
N GLY A 779 -5.56 -12.29 0.88
CA GLY A 779 -6.36 -13.02 1.87
C GLY A 779 -5.54 -13.47 3.09
N GLY A 780 -6.23 -14.09 4.05
CA GLY A 780 -5.63 -14.59 5.29
C GLY A 780 -5.32 -13.51 6.32
N GLY A 781 -4.22 -13.74 7.04
CA GLY A 781 -3.79 -12.94 8.19
C GLY A 781 -4.37 -13.44 9.52
N PHE A 782 -4.07 -12.68 10.57
CA PHE A 782 -4.31 -13.05 11.96
C PHE A 782 -4.70 -11.83 12.82
N GLY A 783 -5.48 -10.93 12.24
CA GLY A 783 -5.94 -9.70 12.90
C GLY A 783 -7.23 -9.88 13.70
N GLY A 784 -8.10 -10.80 13.28
CA GLY A 784 -9.34 -11.11 13.97
C GLY A 784 -10.42 -10.05 13.75
N LEU A 785 -11.38 -9.95 14.67
CA LEU A 785 -12.58 -9.12 14.53
C LEU A 785 -12.25 -7.64 14.27
N LEU A 786 -11.24 -7.08 14.95
CA LEU A 786 -10.88 -5.67 14.81
C LEU A 786 -10.33 -5.34 13.41
N TRP A 787 -9.68 -6.31 12.75
CA TRP A 787 -9.24 -6.20 11.36
C TRP A 787 -10.41 -6.43 10.40
N GLY A 788 -11.24 -7.45 10.65
CA GLY A 788 -12.42 -7.73 9.82
C GLY A 788 -13.44 -6.58 9.80
N SER A 789 -13.59 -5.85 10.91
CA SER A 789 -14.42 -4.64 11.03
C SER A 789 -14.04 -3.54 10.04
N ALA A 790 -12.81 -3.54 9.47
CA ALA A 790 -12.43 -2.65 8.38
C ALA A 790 -13.36 -2.74 7.16
N GLY A 791 -13.95 -3.92 6.92
CA GLY A 791 -14.96 -4.12 5.89
C GLY A 791 -16.26 -3.33 6.14
N ILE A 792 -16.47 -2.77 7.34
CA ILE A 792 -17.62 -1.93 7.70
C ILE A 792 -17.18 -0.48 7.94
N THR A 793 -16.10 -0.27 8.70
CA THR A 793 -15.65 1.07 9.09
C THR A 793 -15.14 1.87 7.88
N VAL A 794 -14.33 1.27 6.99
CA VAL A 794 -13.73 1.98 5.85
C VAL A 794 -14.77 2.41 4.81
N PRO A 795 -15.78 1.59 4.42
CA PRO A 795 -16.87 2.06 3.58
C PRO A 795 -17.65 3.23 4.19
N TRP A 796 -17.92 3.19 5.50
CA TRP A 796 -18.59 4.29 6.19
C TRP A 796 -17.78 5.58 6.12
N GLU A 797 -16.48 5.50 6.40
CA GLU A 797 -15.57 6.64 6.36
C GLU A 797 -15.49 7.25 4.96
N CYS A 798 -15.45 6.42 3.90
CA CYS A 798 -15.51 6.87 2.51
C CYS A 798 -16.84 7.58 2.20
N TYR A 799 -17.97 6.99 2.60
CA TYR A 799 -19.29 7.60 2.41
C TYR A 799 -19.40 8.95 3.09
N GLN A 800 -18.97 9.05 4.36
CA GLN A 800 -18.99 10.29 5.12
C GLN A 800 -18.12 11.38 4.45
N GLN A 801 -16.95 11.01 3.92
CA GLN A 801 -16.04 11.94 3.26
C GLN A 801 -16.54 12.42 1.89
N TYR A 802 -17.10 11.51 1.08
CA TYR A 802 -17.33 11.74 -0.37
C TYR A 802 -18.80 11.65 -0.81
N GLY A 803 -19.73 11.30 0.09
CA GLY A 803 -21.15 11.16 -0.24
C GLY A 803 -21.47 10.02 -1.20
N ASP A 804 -20.65 8.96 -1.22
CA ASP A 804 -20.74 7.86 -2.19
C ASP A 804 -21.67 6.74 -1.72
N THR A 805 -22.95 6.79 -2.10
CA THR A 805 -23.94 5.75 -1.76
C THR A 805 -23.77 4.47 -2.59
N ILE A 806 -23.20 4.57 -3.79
CA ILE A 806 -22.97 3.41 -4.66
C ILE A 806 -21.90 2.51 -4.06
N LEU A 807 -20.81 3.08 -3.54
CA LEU A 807 -19.77 2.34 -2.83
C LEU A 807 -20.35 1.55 -1.64
N LEU A 808 -21.25 2.16 -0.87
CA LEU A 808 -21.94 1.46 0.23
C LEU A 808 -22.79 0.30 -0.30
N SER A 809 -23.57 0.55 -1.35
CA SER A 809 -24.44 -0.47 -1.96
C SER A 809 -23.64 -1.68 -2.47
N GLU A 810 -22.50 -1.46 -3.12
CA GLU A 810 -21.60 -2.50 -3.63
C GLU A 810 -21.01 -3.39 -2.52
N HIS A 811 -20.89 -2.86 -1.30
CA HIS A 811 -20.24 -3.55 -0.20
C HIS A 811 -21.23 -4.13 0.83
N TYR A 812 -22.48 -3.66 0.83
CA TYR A 812 -23.45 -3.94 1.89
C TYR A 812 -23.69 -5.43 2.16
N ASP A 813 -23.85 -6.24 1.11
CA ASP A 813 -24.18 -7.66 1.32
C ASP A 813 -23.00 -8.42 1.95
N ALA A 814 -21.76 -8.02 1.64
CA ALA A 814 -20.57 -8.55 2.31
C ALA A 814 -20.53 -8.14 3.78
N MET A 815 -20.85 -6.87 4.09
CA MET A 815 -20.92 -6.37 5.47
C MET A 815 -21.97 -7.13 6.30
N LYS A 816 -23.16 -7.36 5.74
CA LYS A 816 -24.22 -8.11 6.42
C LYS A 816 -23.81 -9.55 6.70
N ARG A 817 -23.14 -10.23 5.75
CA ARG A 817 -22.59 -11.57 5.97
C ARG A 817 -21.54 -11.59 7.08
N TYR A 818 -20.76 -10.53 7.23
CA TYR A 818 -19.78 -10.44 8.31
C TYR A 818 -20.44 -10.32 9.69
N ILE A 819 -21.50 -9.53 9.82
CA ILE A 819 -22.29 -9.48 11.06
C ILE A 819 -22.86 -10.88 11.39
N GLN A 820 -23.40 -11.57 10.38
CA GLN A 820 -23.92 -12.92 10.54
C GLN A 820 -22.82 -13.91 10.97
N TYR A 821 -21.63 -13.81 10.38
CA TYR A 821 -20.45 -14.59 10.79
C TYR A 821 -20.13 -14.41 12.27
N ILE A 822 -20.09 -13.17 12.77
CA ILE A 822 -19.82 -12.87 14.18
C ILE A 822 -20.86 -13.54 15.06
N ILE A 823 -22.15 -13.37 14.75
CA ILE A 823 -23.25 -13.95 15.53
C ILE A 823 -23.14 -15.47 15.58
N ASP A 824 -22.96 -16.12 14.44
CA ASP A 824 -23.04 -17.58 14.33
C ASP A 824 -21.78 -18.30 14.81
N ASN A 825 -20.61 -17.66 14.72
CA ASN A 825 -19.32 -18.34 14.89
C ASN A 825 -18.46 -17.80 16.04
N THR A 826 -18.81 -16.65 16.61
CA THR A 826 -17.96 -16.01 17.63
C THR A 826 -18.66 -15.71 18.95
N ILE A 827 -19.99 -15.59 18.99
CA ILE A 827 -20.72 -15.37 20.25
C ILE A 827 -20.94 -16.73 20.94
N GLU A 828 -20.31 -16.93 22.10
CA GLU A 828 -20.45 -18.15 22.89
C GLU A 828 -21.82 -18.20 23.58
N THR A 829 -22.52 -19.34 23.51
CA THR A 829 -23.88 -19.47 24.03
C THR A 829 -23.98 -19.41 25.56
N GLU A 830 -22.96 -19.86 26.26
CA GLU A 830 -22.92 -20.02 27.71
C GLU A 830 -22.67 -18.69 28.43
N THR A 831 -21.74 -17.90 27.90
CA THR A 831 -21.32 -16.62 28.50
C THR A 831 -21.89 -15.41 27.78
N ASN A 832 -22.39 -15.60 26.54
CA ASN A 832 -22.79 -14.54 25.62
C ASN A 832 -21.65 -13.59 25.22
N LEU A 833 -20.40 -13.96 25.50
CA LEU A 833 -19.20 -13.21 25.13
C LEU A 833 -18.81 -13.51 23.68
N ILE A 834 -18.21 -12.51 23.02
CA ILE A 834 -17.47 -12.75 21.79
C ILE A 834 -16.17 -13.47 22.16
N VAL A 835 -15.97 -14.65 21.57
CA VAL A 835 -14.78 -15.47 21.69
C VAL A 835 -14.32 -15.85 20.28
N GLN A 836 -13.14 -15.38 19.90
CA GLN A 836 -12.57 -15.73 18.61
C GLN A 836 -11.76 -17.03 18.71
N THR A 837 -11.57 -17.72 17.58
CA THR A 837 -10.68 -18.89 17.53
C THR A 837 -9.28 -18.45 17.94
N ARG A 838 -8.73 -19.11 18.98
CA ARG A 838 -7.39 -18.84 19.57
C ARG A 838 -6.26 -19.24 18.60
N SER A 839 -6.22 -18.65 17.42
CA SER A 839 -5.06 -18.71 16.54
C SER A 839 -3.95 -17.80 17.08
N TRP A 840 -2.71 -18.06 16.67
CA TRP A 840 -1.61 -17.10 16.90
C TRP A 840 -1.97 -15.82 16.14
N GLY A 841 -2.27 -14.74 16.87
CA GLY A 841 -2.71 -13.46 16.30
C GLY A 841 -4.16 -13.13 16.63
N ASP A 842 -4.32 -12.60 17.81
CA ASP A 842 -5.52 -11.93 18.27
C ASP A 842 -5.04 -10.57 18.78
N LEU A 843 -4.70 -9.71 17.80
CA LEU A 843 -3.82 -8.57 17.99
C LEU A 843 -4.39 -7.51 18.94
N CYS A 844 -5.72 -7.50 19.14
CA CYS A 844 -6.44 -6.60 20.05
C CYS A 844 -5.96 -5.13 19.92
N ASP A 845 -5.53 -4.49 21.00
CA ASP A 845 -4.94 -3.15 20.96
C ASP A 845 -3.44 -3.21 20.64
N TRP A 846 -3.15 -3.68 19.42
CA TRP A 846 -1.81 -4.05 18.98
C TRP A 846 -0.77 -2.98 19.26
N LEU A 847 0.38 -3.42 19.80
CA LEU A 847 1.50 -2.56 20.21
C LEU A 847 1.14 -1.54 21.30
N GLY A 848 0.02 -1.74 21.98
CA GLY A 848 -0.29 -1.08 23.25
C GLY A 848 0.68 -1.51 24.33
N LEU A 849 0.92 -0.62 25.28
CA LEU A 849 1.86 -0.85 26.38
C LEU A 849 1.20 -1.49 27.60
N GLU A 850 -0.13 -1.71 27.52
CA GLU A 850 -0.97 -2.34 28.54
C GLU A 850 -1.91 -3.41 27.93
N ASP A 851 -1.53 -4.03 26.80
CA ASP A 851 -2.38 -5.00 26.09
C ASP A 851 -2.62 -6.27 26.92
N GLU A 852 -1.62 -6.73 27.70
CA GLU A 852 -1.77 -7.90 28.58
C GLU A 852 -2.69 -7.63 29.80
N LYS A 853 -2.93 -6.35 30.12
CA LYS A 853 -3.89 -5.94 31.15
C LYS A 853 -5.30 -5.82 30.62
N ASN A 854 -5.51 -5.90 29.32
CA ASN A 854 -6.82 -5.72 28.72
C ASN A 854 -7.68 -6.99 28.85
N ASP A 855 -9.00 -6.82 28.81
CA ASP A 855 -9.90 -7.92 28.47
C ASP A 855 -10.24 -7.79 26.98
N LYS A 856 -9.75 -8.72 26.17
CA LYS A 856 -9.92 -8.62 24.73
C LYS A 856 -11.39 -8.72 24.30
N SER A 857 -12.22 -9.46 25.04
CA SER A 857 -13.65 -9.55 24.73
C SER A 857 -14.37 -8.21 24.92
N LEU A 858 -13.89 -7.34 25.83
CA LEU A 858 -14.39 -5.98 25.99
C LEU A 858 -14.16 -5.17 24.71
N VAL A 859 -12.95 -5.25 24.15
CA VAL A 859 -12.56 -4.49 22.96
C VAL A 859 -13.32 -4.96 21.73
N TRP A 860 -13.47 -6.27 21.54
CA TRP A 860 -14.26 -6.83 20.45
C TRP A 860 -15.73 -6.47 20.58
N GLU A 861 -16.28 -6.54 21.80
CA GLU A 861 -17.67 -6.16 22.05
C GLU A 861 -17.91 -4.68 21.72
N ALA A 862 -17.01 -3.80 22.13
CA ALA A 862 -17.11 -2.37 21.82
C ALA A 862 -17.11 -2.10 20.31
N TYR A 863 -16.23 -2.78 19.55
CA TYR A 863 -16.20 -2.66 18.08
C TYR A 863 -17.41 -3.30 17.42
N PHE A 864 -17.89 -4.44 17.90
CA PHE A 864 -19.09 -5.05 17.35
C PHE A 864 -20.32 -4.16 17.54
N ILE A 865 -20.46 -3.51 18.70
CA ILE A 865 -21.51 -2.52 18.93
C ILE A 865 -21.37 -1.35 17.95
N TYR A 866 -20.14 -0.86 17.71
CA TYR A 866 -19.89 0.18 16.72
C TYR A 866 -20.27 -0.26 15.29
N ASP A 867 -19.86 -1.46 14.87
CA ASP A 867 -20.23 -2.04 13.57
C ASP A 867 -21.75 -2.13 13.40
N LEU A 868 -22.49 -2.52 14.44
CA LEU A 868 -23.95 -2.57 14.42
C LEU A 868 -24.59 -1.17 14.29
N GLU A 869 -24.02 -0.15 14.95
CA GLU A 869 -24.46 1.24 14.76
C GLU A 869 -24.26 1.68 13.31
N LEU A 870 -23.08 1.40 12.74
CA LEU A 870 -22.77 1.74 11.36
C LEU A 870 -23.67 1.00 10.38
N MET A 871 -23.91 -0.30 10.60
CA MET A 871 -24.81 -1.10 9.76
C MET A 871 -26.26 -0.60 9.82
N ALA A 872 -26.75 -0.20 10.99
CA ALA A 872 -28.07 0.43 11.09
C ALA A 872 -28.16 1.76 10.32
N LYS A 873 -27.11 2.59 10.39
CA LYS A 873 -27.02 3.85 9.63
C LYS A 873 -26.97 3.59 8.12
N MET A 874 -26.10 2.68 7.66
CA MET A 874 -25.98 2.32 6.25
C MET A 874 -27.26 1.71 5.69
N ALA A 875 -27.90 0.79 6.43
CA ALA A 875 -29.17 0.21 6.04
C ALA A 875 -30.25 1.30 5.88
N THR A 876 -30.26 2.30 6.76
CA THR A 876 -31.16 3.47 6.65
C THR A 876 -30.86 4.28 5.38
N VAL A 877 -29.58 4.60 5.11
CA VAL A 877 -29.15 5.34 3.90
C VAL A 877 -29.55 4.60 2.61
N LEU A 878 -29.45 3.27 2.61
CA LEU A 878 -29.77 2.42 1.46
C LEU A 878 -31.24 1.99 1.39
N GLY A 879 -32.11 2.48 2.29
CA GLY A 879 -33.54 2.15 2.30
C GLY A 879 -33.86 0.71 2.73
N LYS A 880 -32.93 -0.01 3.37
CA LYS A 880 -33.10 -1.38 3.88
C LYS A 880 -33.72 -1.36 5.29
N VAL A 881 -35.01 -1.01 5.35
CA VAL A 881 -35.73 -0.73 6.62
C VAL A 881 -35.68 -1.89 7.63
N THR A 882 -35.99 -3.11 7.21
CA THR A 882 -35.99 -4.30 8.10
C THR A 882 -34.61 -4.60 8.66
N ASP A 883 -33.57 -4.47 7.83
CA ASP A 883 -32.19 -4.64 8.29
C ASP A 883 -31.81 -3.55 9.31
N ALA A 884 -32.21 -2.30 9.05
CA ALA A 884 -31.93 -1.20 9.97
C ALA A 884 -32.58 -1.41 11.35
N GLU A 885 -33.81 -1.95 11.40
CA GLU A 885 -34.48 -2.31 12.65
C GLU A 885 -33.75 -3.45 13.36
N TRP A 886 -33.42 -4.53 12.65
CA TRP A 886 -32.68 -5.66 13.20
C TRP A 886 -31.32 -5.24 13.81
N PHE A 887 -30.55 -4.41 13.10
CA PHE A 887 -29.27 -3.91 13.62
C PHE A 887 -29.45 -2.99 14.84
N ARG A 888 -30.50 -2.17 14.90
CA ARG A 888 -30.79 -1.33 16.08
C ARG A 888 -31.15 -2.16 17.31
N GLU A 889 -31.96 -3.20 17.13
CA GLU A 889 -32.33 -4.12 18.21
C GLU A 889 -31.11 -4.86 18.75
N LEU A 890 -30.28 -5.41 17.85
CA LEU A 890 -29.05 -6.10 18.23
C LEU A 890 -28.06 -5.15 18.90
N HIS A 891 -27.87 -3.94 18.36
CA HIS A 891 -27.04 -2.89 18.97
C HIS A 891 -27.50 -2.59 20.40
N ALA A 892 -28.80 -2.40 20.63
CA ALA A 892 -29.34 -2.12 21.97
C ALA A 892 -29.09 -3.28 22.94
N ALA A 893 -29.30 -4.53 22.50
CA ALA A 893 -29.06 -5.72 23.32
C ALA A 893 -27.57 -5.89 23.69
N ARG A 894 -26.67 -5.68 22.72
CA ARG A 894 -25.21 -5.76 22.96
C ARG A 894 -24.71 -4.62 23.85
N LYS A 895 -25.24 -3.39 23.69
CA LYS A 895 -24.94 -2.27 24.59
C LYS A 895 -25.37 -2.52 26.03
N ASP A 896 -26.55 -3.08 26.25
CA ASP A 896 -27.02 -3.49 27.59
C ASP A 896 -26.12 -4.60 28.18
N PHE A 897 -25.77 -5.59 27.37
CA PHE A 897 -24.80 -6.63 27.76
C PHE A 897 -23.43 -6.03 28.15
N PHE A 898 -22.93 -5.07 27.38
CA PHE A 898 -21.65 -4.42 27.65
C PHE A 898 -21.64 -3.73 29.01
N ASN A 899 -22.65 -2.88 29.29
CA ASN A 899 -22.72 -2.14 30.54
C ASN A 899 -22.87 -3.08 31.75
N LYS A 900 -23.61 -4.19 31.63
CA LYS A 900 -23.75 -5.19 32.69
C LYS A 900 -22.48 -6.01 32.95
N THR A 901 -21.71 -6.26 31.91
CA THR A 901 -20.56 -7.20 31.97
C THR A 901 -19.26 -6.49 32.32
N TYR A 902 -19.05 -5.30 31.76
CA TYR A 902 -17.75 -4.64 31.77
C TYR A 902 -17.69 -3.35 32.59
N ILE A 903 -18.79 -2.85 33.15
CA ILE A 903 -18.81 -1.60 33.91
C ILE A 903 -19.28 -1.84 35.34
N GLU A 904 -18.46 -1.46 36.31
CA GLU A 904 -18.85 -1.43 37.73
C GLU A 904 -19.75 -0.22 37.99
N PRO A 905 -21.04 -0.38 38.35
CA PRO A 905 -21.96 0.75 38.49
C PRO A 905 -21.55 1.76 39.57
N GLU A 906 -20.96 1.29 40.67
CA GLU A 906 -20.60 2.13 41.81
C GLU A 906 -19.51 3.13 41.45
N THR A 907 -18.44 2.66 40.78
CA THR A 907 -17.21 3.43 40.51
C THR A 907 -17.06 3.88 39.05
N GLY A 908 -17.81 3.27 38.12
CA GLY A 908 -17.62 3.43 36.69
C GLY A 908 -16.30 2.85 36.16
N LYS A 909 -15.64 1.96 36.91
CA LYS A 909 -14.42 1.30 36.45
C LYS A 909 -14.74 0.12 35.53
N THR A 910 -13.84 -0.15 34.59
CA THR A 910 -14.00 -1.29 33.67
C THR A 910 -13.60 -2.59 34.36
N LEU A 911 -14.34 -3.68 34.09
CA LEU A 911 -14.20 -4.99 34.74
C LEU A 911 -13.75 -6.07 33.74
N PHE A 912 -12.96 -7.02 34.22
CA PHE A 912 -12.71 -8.28 33.51
C PHE A 912 -13.98 -9.14 33.47
N SER A 913 -14.25 -9.72 32.31
CA SER A 913 -15.35 -10.65 32.08
C SER A 913 -14.96 -12.10 32.42
N ALA A 914 -15.82 -13.05 32.04
CA ALA A 914 -15.52 -14.48 32.14
C ALA A 914 -14.52 -14.95 31.07
N PHE A 915 -14.12 -14.11 30.11
CA PHE A 915 -13.08 -14.44 29.12
C PHE A 915 -11.72 -14.70 29.79
N VAL A 916 -11.45 -14.02 30.91
CA VAL A 916 -10.29 -14.25 31.79
C VAL A 916 -10.81 -14.72 33.16
N PRO A 917 -11.14 -16.01 33.33
CA PRO A 917 -11.88 -16.52 34.49
C PRO A 917 -11.26 -16.15 35.83
N GLU A 918 -9.93 -16.16 35.93
CA GLU A 918 -9.18 -15.86 37.14
C GLU A 918 -9.19 -14.38 37.54
N LYS A 919 -9.53 -13.48 36.62
CA LYS A 919 -9.65 -12.03 36.87
C LYS A 919 -11.09 -11.53 36.89
N LYS A 920 -12.09 -12.38 36.59
CA LYS A 920 -13.50 -11.98 36.46
C LYS A 920 -13.96 -11.08 37.61
N GLY A 921 -14.52 -9.92 37.27
CA GLY A 921 -15.03 -8.92 38.23
C GLY A 921 -13.96 -8.03 38.87
N SER A 922 -12.67 -8.26 38.60
CA SER A 922 -11.60 -7.33 38.99
C SER A 922 -11.47 -6.17 37.99
N HIS A 923 -10.83 -5.08 38.42
CA HIS A 923 -10.69 -3.87 37.61
C HIS A 923 -9.63 -4.03 36.51
N ILE A 924 -9.97 -3.63 35.29
CA ILE A 924 -9.00 -3.43 34.19
C ILE A 924 -8.33 -2.06 34.36
N ASP A 925 -9.13 -0.98 34.38
CA ASP A 925 -8.72 0.40 34.64
C ASP A 925 -7.52 0.92 33.81
N ILE A 926 -7.56 0.76 32.47
CA ILE A 926 -6.53 1.25 31.54
C ILE A 926 -7.11 2.24 30.52
N GLN A 927 -6.27 2.91 29.73
CA GLN A 927 -6.73 3.90 28.74
C GLN A 927 -7.71 3.28 27.72
N THR A 928 -7.31 2.21 27.04
CA THR A 928 -8.10 1.60 25.95
C THR A 928 -9.47 1.09 26.40
N SER A 929 -9.56 0.52 27.62
CA SER A 929 -10.83 -0.02 28.15
C SER A 929 -11.90 1.06 28.34
N TYR A 930 -11.50 2.31 28.59
CA TYR A 930 -12.42 3.45 28.68
C TYR A 930 -12.62 4.18 27.35
N VAL A 931 -11.56 4.28 26.53
CA VAL A 931 -11.58 5.06 25.29
C VAL A 931 -12.66 4.56 24.32
N LEU A 932 -12.69 3.25 24.04
CA LEU A 932 -13.58 2.70 23.03
C LEU A 932 -15.07 2.85 23.37
N PRO A 933 -15.55 2.41 24.55
CA PRO A 933 -16.98 2.55 24.85
C PRO A 933 -17.43 4.01 25.03
N LEU A 934 -16.51 4.94 25.34
CA LEU A 934 -16.81 6.37 25.29
C LEU A 934 -16.86 6.89 23.85
N ALA A 935 -15.88 6.55 23.01
CA ALA A 935 -15.80 7.01 21.62
C ALA A 935 -17.00 6.56 20.78
N PHE A 936 -17.55 5.37 21.08
CA PHE A 936 -18.71 4.75 20.44
C PHE A 936 -20.03 4.93 21.20
N ASN A 937 -20.07 5.80 22.23
CA ASN A 937 -21.28 6.13 22.99
C ASN A 937 -22.04 4.89 23.58
N ILE A 938 -21.27 3.90 24.05
CA ILE A 938 -21.76 2.64 24.63
C ILE A 938 -22.14 2.81 26.10
N ILE A 939 -21.48 3.71 26.82
CA ILE A 939 -21.70 3.87 28.27
C ILE A 939 -23.07 4.49 28.57
N ASP A 940 -23.79 3.87 29.49
CA ASP A 940 -25.06 4.37 30.02
C ASP A 940 -24.91 5.73 30.69
N GLU A 941 -25.93 6.57 30.57
CA GLU A 941 -25.89 7.96 31.02
C GLU A 941 -25.55 8.11 32.51
N GLU A 942 -26.04 7.19 33.35
CA GLU A 942 -25.83 7.20 34.81
C GLU A 942 -24.35 6.97 35.19
N ASN A 943 -23.63 6.17 34.41
CA ASN A 943 -22.22 5.83 34.66
C ASN A 943 -21.25 6.72 33.87
N ARG A 944 -21.71 7.38 32.80
CA ARG A 944 -20.87 8.12 31.85
C ARG A 944 -19.89 9.09 32.49
N ASN A 945 -20.35 9.92 33.43
CA ASN A 945 -19.47 10.90 34.09
C ASN A 945 -18.36 10.24 34.94
N LYS A 946 -18.63 9.07 35.52
CA LYS A 946 -17.64 8.30 36.27
C LYS A 946 -16.59 7.71 35.34
N VAL A 947 -17.03 7.11 34.23
CA VAL A 947 -16.14 6.55 33.20
C VAL A 947 -15.26 7.65 32.57
N ILE A 948 -15.82 8.83 32.27
CA ILE A 948 -15.05 10.00 31.80
C ILE A 948 -13.98 10.40 32.81
N ALA A 949 -14.33 10.48 34.10
CA ALA A 949 -13.38 10.81 35.15
C ALA A 949 -12.25 9.78 35.26
N ASN A 950 -12.57 8.48 35.12
CA ASN A 950 -11.59 7.40 35.12
C ASN A 950 -10.65 7.48 33.91
N LEU A 951 -11.16 7.71 32.69
CA LEU A 951 -10.31 7.96 31.51
C LEU A 951 -9.37 9.16 31.73
N ALA A 952 -9.90 10.26 32.26
CA ALA A 952 -9.08 11.44 32.52
C ALA A 952 -7.99 11.15 33.58
N GLU A 953 -8.27 10.29 34.55
CA GLU A 953 -7.31 9.88 35.57
C GLU A 953 -6.24 8.93 35.01
N THR A 954 -6.58 7.97 34.15
CA THR A 954 -5.57 7.09 33.50
C THR A 954 -4.58 7.87 32.64
N VAL A 955 -4.97 9.04 32.13
CA VAL A 955 -4.07 9.97 31.44
C VAL A 955 -3.24 10.82 32.41
N ARG A 956 -3.80 11.24 33.56
CA ARG A 956 -3.09 12.11 34.52
C ARG A 956 -2.08 11.39 35.40
N ARG A 957 -2.31 10.11 35.71
CA ARG A 957 -1.44 9.34 36.59
C ARG A 957 -0.20 8.81 35.87
N GLU A 958 0.81 8.43 36.65
CA GLU A 958 1.89 7.56 36.17
C GLU A 958 1.31 6.17 35.89
N ASN A 959 1.78 5.53 34.81
CA ASN A 959 1.33 4.21 34.40
C ASN A 959 2.52 3.26 34.32
N THR A 960 2.26 1.96 34.30
CA THR A 960 3.31 0.95 34.21
C THR A 960 3.05 0.07 32.99
N THR A 961 4.03 -0.11 32.11
CA THR A 961 3.86 -1.01 30.95
C THR A 961 3.71 -2.48 31.39
N ASP A 962 3.28 -3.36 30.48
CA ASP A 962 3.27 -4.82 30.70
C ASP A 962 4.65 -5.39 31.09
N ARG A 963 5.73 -4.74 30.64
CA ARG A 963 7.12 -5.10 31.00
C ARG A 963 7.61 -4.50 32.32
N GLY A 964 6.74 -3.85 33.10
CA GLY A 964 7.08 -3.25 34.40
C GLY A 964 7.77 -1.88 34.34
N GLN A 965 7.98 -1.30 33.15
CA GLN A 965 8.54 0.06 33.02
C GLN A 965 7.55 1.12 33.50
N GLN A 966 8.02 2.04 34.36
CA GLN A 966 7.24 3.21 34.78
C GLN A 966 7.22 4.28 33.68
N CYS A 967 6.04 4.79 33.39
CA CYS A 967 5.76 5.84 32.41
C CYS A 967 5.18 7.06 33.13
N PRO A 968 5.64 8.29 32.80
CA PRO A 968 5.20 9.50 33.48
C PRO A 968 3.71 9.81 33.23
N SER A 969 3.16 10.78 33.97
CA SER A 969 1.86 11.38 33.64
C SER A 969 1.77 11.84 32.19
N TYR A 970 0.59 11.76 31.60
CA TYR A 970 0.31 12.10 30.20
C TYR A 970 1.08 11.24 29.20
N SER A 971 1.25 9.97 29.52
CA SER A 971 1.80 8.94 28.62
C SER A 971 0.72 8.36 27.72
N LEU A 972 1.05 8.14 26.45
CA LEU A 972 0.19 7.41 25.52
C LEU A 972 0.41 5.91 25.72
N MET A 973 -0.52 5.24 26.40
CA MET A 973 -0.39 3.81 26.73
C MET A 973 -1.09 2.90 25.72
N THR A 974 -1.89 3.48 24.83
CA THR A 974 -2.73 2.78 23.86
C THR A 974 -1.94 2.24 22.67
N GLY A 975 -2.40 1.11 22.13
CA GLY A 975 -1.96 0.55 20.85
C GLY A 975 -2.65 1.20 19.66
N PHE A 976 -2.68 0.52 18.51
CA PHE A 976 -3.27 1.05 17.27
C PHE A 976 -4.73 1.45 17.45
N ILE A 977 -5.50 0.58 18.10
CA ILE A 977 -6.94 0.71 18.25
C ILE A 977 -7.26 1.87 19.19
N GLY A 978 -6.70 1.87 20.41
CA GLY A 978 -6.95 2.93 21.38
C GLY A 978 -6.43 4.29 20.92
N THR A 979 -5.27 4.35 20.25
CA THR A 979 -4.65 5.60 19.77
C THR A 979 -5.56 6.32 18.78
N SER A 980 -6.25 5.59 17.90
CA SER A 980 -7.14 6.19 16.90
C SER A 980 -8.33 6.95 17.50
N TRP A 981 -8.68 6.66 18.76
CA TRP A 981 -9.88 7.18 19.42
C TRP A 981 -9.62 8.03 20.67
N ILE A 982 -8.47 7.90 21.33
CA ILE A 982 -8.24 8.52 22.66
C ILE A 982 -8.41 10.04 22.66
N ASN A 983 -7.82 10.75 21.69
CA ASN A 983 -7.95 12.20 21.61
C ASN A 983 -9.39 12.63 21.30
N LYS A 984 -10.12 11.86 20.47
CA LYS A 984 -11.56 12.08 20.22
C LYS A 984 -12.36 11.93 21.51
N ALA A 985 -12.22 10.80 22.21
CA ALA A 985 -12.96 10.53 23.44
C ALA A 985 -12.71 11.61 24.50
N LEU A 986 -11.47 12.07 24.66
CA LEU A 986 -11.15 13.17 25.57
C LEU A 986 -11.81 14.49 25.16
N SER A 987 -11.72 14.88 23.89
CA SER A 987 -12.27 16.15 23.40
C SER A 987 -13.81 16.18 23.41
N ASP A 988 -14.47 15.08 23.04
CA ASP A 988 -15.94 14.96 23.04
C ASP A 988 -16.54 15.18 24.42
N TYR A 989 -15.80 14.83 25.48
CA TYR A 989 -16.22 14.95 26.87
C TYR A 989 -15.51 16.08 27.63
N GLY A 990 -15.00 17.10 26.92
CA GLY A 990 -14.54 18.36 27.53
C GLY A 990 -13.12 18.33 28.12
N HIS A 991 -12.33 17.31 27.82
CA HIS A 991 -10.94 17.14 28.25
C HIS A 991 -9.94 17.40 27.11
N SER A 992 -10.21 18.41 26.27
CA SER A 992 -9.29 18.83 25.21
C SER A 992 -7.92 19.27 25.74
N ASP A 993 -7.83 19.72 27.00
CA ASP A 993 -6.55 19.98 27.68
C ASP A 993 -5.68 18.72 27.79
N LEU A 994 -6.28 17.57 28.10
CA LEU A 994 -5.59 16.28 28.15
C LEU A 994 -5.20 15.80 26.75
N ALA A 995 -6.08 15.96 25.76
CA ALA A 995 -5.79 15.61 24.37
C ALA A 995 -4.57 16.40 23.83
N TYR A 996 -4.52 17.72 24.07
CA TYR A 996 -3.35 18.54 23.70
C TYR A 996 -2.10 18.18 24.51
N ARG A 997 -2.22 17.77 25.77
CA ARG A 997 -1.07 17.31 26.57
C ARG A 997 -0.49 16.00 26.04
N LEU A 998 -1.32 15.04 25.63
CA LEU A 998 -0.87 13.81 24.98
C LEU A 998 -0.18 14.12 23.65
N LEU A 999 -0.79 14.95 22.80
CA LEU A 999 -0.22 15.34 21.50
C LEU A 999 1.14 16.04 21.65
N GLN A 1000 1.31 16.82 22.72
CA GLN A 1000 2.50 17.63 22.97
C GLN A 1000 3.45 17.02 24.01
N GLN A 1001 3.24 15.76 24.40
CA GLN A 1001 4.16 15.03 25.27
C GLN A 1001 5.41 14.68 24.46
N THR A 1002 6.56 14.84 25.09
CA THR A 1002 7.86 14.52 24.50
C THR A 1002 8.55 13.35 25.18
N SER A 1003 8.21 13.04 26.44
CA SER A 1003 8.70 11.83 27.10
C SER A 1003 8.10 10.57 26.50
N TYR A 1004 8.83 9.46 26.55
CA TYR A 1004 8.30 8.16 26.21
C TYR A 1004 7.21 7.73 27.23
N PRO A 1005 6.10 7.12 26.78
CA PRO A 1005 5.65 6.92 25.40
C PRO A 1005 4.79 8.07 24.86
N SER A 1006 5.15 8.61 23.68
CA SER A 1006 4.40 9.65 22.98
C SER A 1006 4.78 9.75 21.49
N TRP A 1007 3.95 10.44 20.70
CA TRP A 1007 4.27 10.69 19.28
C TRP A 1007 5.51 11.57 19.09
N LEU A 1008 5.67 12.62 19.91
CA LEU A 1008 6.80 13.54 19.73
C LEU A 1008 8.10 12.95 20.27
N TYR A 1009 8.05 11.91 21.13
CA TYR A 1009 9.25 11.18 21.52
C TYR A 1009 9.99 10.61 20.30
N SER A 1010 9.31 9.92 19.38
CA SER A 1010 9.94 9.41 18.15
C SER A 1010 10.55 10.53 17.30
N ILE A 1011 9.92 11.70 17.27
CA ILE A 1011 10.44 12.89 16.57
C ILE A 1011 11.70 13.40 17.26
N GLU A 1012 11.72 13.44 18.59
CA GLU A 1012 12.92 13.77 19.35
C GLU A 1012 14.04 12.77 19.07
N GLN A 1013 13.73 11.49 18.80
CA GLN A 1013 14.69 10.47 18.38
C GLN A 1013 15.14 10.60 16.90
N GLY A 1014 14.54 11.49 16.11
CA GLY A 1014 14.91 11.76 14.71
C GLY A 1014 13.99 11.16 13.64
N ALA A 1015 12.78 10.72 14.01
CA ALA A 1015 11.80 10.18 13.08
C ALA A 1015 11.38 11.18 11.98
N THR A 1016 11.37 10.73 10.73
CA THR A 1016 10.85 11.48 9.57
C THR A 1016 9.55 10.87 8.99
N THR A 1017 9.08 9.80 9.62
CA THR A 1017 7.89 9.00 9.31
C THR A 1017 7.27 8.55 10.62
N ILE A 1018 6.04 8.04 10.59
CA ILE A 1018 5.45 7.36 11.74
C ILE A 1018 6.08 5.96 11.84
N TRP A 1019 6.44 5.54 13.04
CA TRP A 1019 7.04 4.24 13.31
C TRP A 1019 5.97 3.22 13.69
N GLU A 1020 6.27 1.94 13.49
CA GLU A 1020 5.41 0.83 13.92
C GLU A 1020 5.32 0.77 15.44
N ARG A 1021 6.41 1.07 16.16
CA ARG A 1021 6.45 1.17 17.62
C ARG A 1021 6.85 2.59 18.02
N LEU A 1022 6.26 3.11 19.10
CA LEU A 1022 6.65 4.42 19.65
C LEU A 1022 8.13 4.46 20.07
N ASN A 1023 8.72 3.29 20.37
CA ASN A 1023 10.13 3.07 20.68
C ASN A 1023 10.88 2.24 19.62
N SER A 1024 10.51 2.31 18.33
CA SER A 1024 11.25 1.59 17.29
C SER A 1024 12.75 1.86 17.32
N TYR A 1025 13.14 3.08 17.70
CA TYR A 1025 14.51 3.42 18.09
C TYR A 1025 14.51 4.36 19.30
N THR A 1026 15.47 4.21 20.20
CA THR A 1026 15.80 5.18 21.24
C THR A 1026 17.30 5.42 21.28
N ARG A 1027 17.71 6.64 21.61
CA ARG A 1027 19.14 6.95 21.80
C ARG A 1027 19.78 6.14 22.95
N THR A 1028 18.98 5.64 23.88
CA THR A 1028 19.46 4.92 25.07
C THR A 1028 19.55 3.40 24.85
N ASP A 1029 18.55 2.81 24.19
CA ASP A 1029 18.38 1.36 24.09
C ASP A 1029 18.49 0.84 22.65
N GLY A 1030 18.86 1.70 21.71
CA GLY A 1030 18.96 1.36 20.30
C GLY A 1030 17.60 0.88 19.78
N PHE A 1031 17.53 -0.37 19.33
CA PHE A 1031 16.30 -0.96 18.76
C PHE A 1031 15.48 -1.78 19.77
N GLY A 1032 15.95 -1.91 21.01
CA GLY A 1032 15.24 -2.61 22.09
C GLY A 1032 14.96 -4.10 21.83
N GLY A 1033 15.76 -4.74 20.98
CA GLY A 1033 15.62 -6.17 20.62
C GLY A 1033 14.42 -6.48 19.71
N ASN A 1034 13.78 -5.48 19.09
CA ASN A 1034 12.53 -5.67 18.36
C ASN A 1034 12.70 -5.96 16.86
N ASN A 1035 13.93 -6.07 16.35
CA ASN A 1035 14.22 -6.02 14.90
C ASN A 1035 13.41 -7.00 14.04
N ARG A 1036 12.96 -8.14 14.59
CA ARG A 1036 12.08 -9.09 13.86
C ARG A 1036 10.73 -8.50 13.44
N MET A 1037 10.27 -7.43 14.09
CA MET A 1037 9.06 -6.68 13.75
C MET A 1037 9.19 -5.24 14.25
N ASN A 1038 9.94 -4.44 13.49
CA ASN A 1038 10.28 -3.07 13.85
C ASN A 1038 10.43 -2.16 12.61
N SER A 1039 9.31 -1.78 12.01
CA SER A 1039 9.27 -0.83 10.89
C SER A 1039 9.41 0.62 11.37
N PHE A 1040 10.18 1.41 10.62
CA PHE A 1040 10.28 2.86 10.81
C PHE A 1040 9.35 3.64 9.86
N ASN A 1041 8.45 2.96 9.16
CA ASN A 1041 7.47 3.59 8.29
C ASN A 1041 6.13 2.82 8.29
N HIS A 1042 5.22 3.26 9.14
CA HIS A 1042 3.93 2.64 9.38
C HIS A 1042 2.92 3.72 9.76
N TYR A 1043 1.73 3.78 9.16
CA TYR A 1043 0.83 4.94 9.35
C TYR A 1043 -0.11 4.84 10.56
N SER A 1044 -0.21 3.69 11.23
CA SER A 1044 -1.27 3.40 12.22
C SER A 1044 -1.28 4.37 13.41
N PHE A 1045 -0.15 4.67 14.04
CA PHE A 1045 -0.07 5.70 15.09
C PHE A 1045 -0.28 7.14 14.57
N GLY A 1046 -0.23 7.33 13.24
CA GLY A 1046 -0.57 8.58 12.56
C GLY A 1046 -2.07 8.87 12.51
N ALA A 1047 -2.93 7.97 12.99
CA ALA A 1047 -4.38 8.15 13.09
C ALA A 1047 -4.79 9.40 13.90
N VAL A 1048 -3.89 9.93 14.75
CA VAL A 1048 -4.07 11.23 15.44
C VAL A 1048 -4.29 12.41 14.47
N GLY A 1049 -3.90 12.28 13.20
CA GLY A 1049 -4.18 13.26 12.16
C GLY A 1049 -5.67 13.58 12.00
N ALA A 1050 -6.54 12.58 12.20
CA ALA A 1050 -7.99 12.79 12.24
C ALA A 1050 -8.39 13.77 13.34
N TRP A 1051 -7.78 13.69 14.53
CA TRP A 1051 -8.06 14.64 15.60
C TRP A 1051 -7.54 16.05 15.29
N MET A 1052 -6.37 16.13 14.66
CA MET A 1052 -5.79 17.41 14.22
C MET A 1052 -6.73 18.17 13.27
N TYR A 1053 -7.44 17.46 12.39
CA TYR A 1053 -8.45 18.08 11.52
C TYR A 1053 -9.77 18.33 12.21
N ASN A 1054 -10.35 17.30 12.84
CA ASN A 1054 -11.71 17.36 13.33
C ASN A 1054 -11.83 18.22 14.61
N TYR A 1055 -10.76 18.42 15.38
CA TYR A 1055 -10.82 19.17 16.64
C TYR A 1055 -9.88 20.38 16.64
N SER A 1056 -8.60 20.19 16.29
CA SER A 1056 -7.66 21.32 16.30
C SER A 1056 -8.00 22.36 15.23
N LEU A 1057 -8.24 21.94 13.97
CA LEU A 1057 -8.83 22.82 12.95
C LEU A 1057 -10.35 22.89 13.04
N GLY A 1058 -11.01 21.88 13.60
CA GLY A 1058 -12.45 21.86 13.72
C GLY A 1058 -13.20 21.67 12.41
N ILE A 1059 -12.55 21.17 11.36
CA ILE A 1059 -13.23 20.81 10.12
C ILE A 1059 -13.85 19.43 10.33
N GLN A 1060 -15.17 19.40 10.52
CA GLN A 1060 -15.91 18.19 10.87
C GLN A 1060 -16.97 17.90 9.81
N ARG A 1061 -17.19 16.62 9.54
CA ARG A 1061 -18.28 16.15 8.69
C ARG A 1061 -19.60 16.32 9.44
N ASP A 1062 -20.65 16.69 8.72
CA ASP A 1062 -22.01 16.55 9.21
C ASP A 1062 -22.55 15.18 8.72
N GLU A 1063 -22.83 14.26 9.65
CA GLU A 1063 -23.28 12.91 9.27
C GLU A 1063 -24.58 12.91 8.47
N THR A 1064 -25.40 13.97 8.60
CA THR A 1064 -26.65 14.13 7.85
C THR A 1064 -26.45 14.68 6.44
N PHE A 1065 -25.29 15.28 6.16
CA PHE A 1065 -24.89 15.83 4.86
C PHE A 1065 -23.48 15.35 4.46
N PRO A 1066 -23.30 14.04 4.18
CA PRO A 1066 -22.02 13.48 3.78
C PRO A 1066 -21.47 14.17 2.52
N GLY A 1067 -20.15 14.17 2.35
CA GLY A 1067 -19.50 14.85 1.23
C GLY A 1067 -19.25 16.35 1.42
N PHE A 1068 -19.56 16.92 2.59
CA PHE A 1068 -19.38 18.34 2.94
C PHE A 1068 -20.32 19.32 2.22
N LYS A 1069 -21.50 18.87 1.79
CA LYS A 1069 -22.55 19.78 1.31
C LYS A 1069 -22.99 20.75 2.41
N GLN A 1070 -23.13 20.22 3.63
CA GLN A 1070 -23.10 20.97 4.86
C GLN A 1070 -22.05 20.34 5.77
N PHE A 1071 -21.39 21.15 6.58
CA PHE A 1071 -20.33 20.65 7.46
C PHE A 1071 -20.23 21.49 8.74
N VAL A 1072 -19.44 21.02 9.69
CA VAL A 1072 -19.25 21.68 10.98
C VAL A 1072 -17.88 22.35 11.03
N LEU A 1073 -17.86 23.59 11.52
CA LEU A 1073 -16.66 24.32 11.89
C LEU A 1073 -16.64 24.49 13.41
N LYS A 1074 -15.86 23.68 14.12
CA LYS A 1074 -15.71 23.71 15.58
C LYS A 1074 -14.24 23.67 15.99
N PRO A 1075 -13.43 24.69 15.62
CA PRO A 1075 -12.02 24.73 16.03
C PRO A 1075 -11.91 24.80 17.56
N MET A 1076 -11.06 23.95 18.13
CA MET A 1076 -10.77 23.91 19.55
C MET A 1076 -9.33 24.39 19.82
N PRO A 1077 -9.14 25.70 20.09
CA PRO A 1077 -7.85 26.23 20.51
C PRO A 1077 -7.25 25.50 21.71
N ASP A 1078 -5.93 25.36 21.75
CA ASP A 1078 -5.21 24.70 22.83
C ASP A 1078 -5.45 25.40 24.18
N PRO A 1079 -6.19 24.78 25.12
CA PRO A 1079 -6.50 25.40 26.41
C PRO A 1079 -5.29 25.40 27.35
N THR A 1080 -4.23 24.65 27.04
CA THR A 1080 -2.97 24.67 27.81
C THR A 1080 -2.11 25.89 27.47
N GLY A 1081 -2.36 26.52 26.32
CA GLY A 1081 -1.63 27.69 25.83
C GLY A 1081 -0.24 27.38 25.24
N LYS A 1082 0.16 26.10 25.12
CA LYS A 1082 1.42 25.72 24.47
C LYS A 1082 1.38 25.98 22.96
N MET A 1083 0.24 25.74 22.32
CA MET A 1083 -0.03 26.16 20.94
C MET A 1083 -0.82 27.46 20.92
N THR A 1084 -0.32 28.46 20.19
CA THR A 1084 -0.95 29.79 20.07
C THR A 1084 -1.69 29.98 18.76
N TYR A 1085 -1.43 29.14 17.75
CA TYR A 1085 -2.25 29.07 16.54
C TYR A 1085 -2.24 27.67 15.93
N ALA A 1086 -3.29 27.37 15.17
CA ALA A 1086 -3.34 26.32 14.16
C ALA A 1086 -4.10 26.83 12.94
N ARG A 1087 -3.67 26.45 11.73
CA ARG A 1087 -4.32 26.79 10.46
C ARG A 1087 -4.15 25.67 9.45
N GLY A 1088 -5.10 25.53 8.56
CA GLY A 1088 -5.07 24.50 7.54
C GLY A 1088 -6.27 24.52 6.62
N TYR A 1089 -6.30 23.56 5.70
CA TYR A 1089 -7.39 23.39 4.76
C TYR A 1089 -7.62 21.92 4.41
N TYR A 1090 -8.83 21.64 3.92
CA TYR A 1090 -9.20 20.41 3.23
C TYR A 1090 -9.88 20.77 1.90
N ASP A 1091 -9.41 20.20 0.80
CA ASP A 1091 -9.95 20.37 -0.55
C ASP A 1091 -11.04 19.32 -0.79
N SER A 1092 -12.28 19.66 -0.41
CA SER A 1092 -13.44 18.78 -0.57
C SER A 1092 -13.88 18.65 -2.03
N MET A 1093 -14.82 17.75 -2.29
CA MET A 1093 -15.44 17.62 -3.62
C MET A 1093 -16.19 18.88 -4.07
N TYR A 1094 -16.57 19.78 -3.15
CA TYR A 1094 -17.19 21.07 -3.46
C TYR A 1094 -16.18 22.23 -3.57
N GLY A 1095 -14.92 22.00 -3.18
CA GLY A 1095 -13.87 23.01 -3.13
C GLY A 1095 -13.23 23.14 -1.75
N ARG A 1096 -12.33 24.11 -1.62
CA ARG A 1096 -11.50 24.30 -0.43
C ARG A 1096 -12.30 24.76 0.79
N ILE A 1097 -12.16 24.03 1.89
CA ILE A 1097 -12.60 24.38 3.24
C ILE A 1097 -11.37 24.79 4.03
N GLU A 1098 -11.31 26.04 4.49
CA GLU A 1098 -10.21 26.52 5.33
C GLU A 1098 -10.69 26.77 6.75
N SER A 1099 -9.83 26.45 7.72
CA SER A 1099 -10.05 26.78 9.13
C SER A 1099 -8.74 27.13 9.82
N GLY A 1100 -8.78 28.14 10.67
CA GLY A 1100 -7.66 28.49 11.51
C GLY A 1100 -8.08 29.34 12.71
N TRP A 1101 -7.29 29.25 13.76
CA TRP A 1101 -7.42 30.06 14.98
C TRP A 1101 -6.06 30.57 15.43
N LYS A 1102 -6.06 31.75 16.05
CA LYS A 1102 -4.88 32.39 16.64
C LYS A 1102 -5.26 33.09 17.93
N VAL A 1103 -4.53 32.83 19.02
CA VAL A 1103 -4.73 33.45 20.32
C VAL A 1103 -3.70 34.56 20.53
N GLU A 1104 -4.15 35.81 20.59
CA GLU A 1104 -3.29 36.99 20.82
C GLU A 1104 -4.01 38.01 21.71
N SER A 1105 -3.30 38.60 22.68
CA SER A 1105 -3.78 39.73 23.50
C SER A 1105 -5.17 39.53 24.13
N GLY A 1106 -5.50 38.31 24.59
CA GLY A 1106 -6.80 38.00 25.19
C GLY A 1106 -7.96 37.93 24.18
N VAL A 1107 -7.67 37.76 22.90
CA VAL A 1107 -8.65 37.54 21.83
C VAL A 1107 -8.27 36.28 21.04
N ILE A 1108 -9.28 35.52 20.63
CA ILE A 1108 -9.11 34.42 19.68
C ILE A 1108 -9.62 34.90 18.33
N ARG A 1109 -8.73 34.97 17.34
CA ARG A 1109 -9.07 35.27 15.96
C ARG A 1109 -9.27 33.96 15.19
N TYR A 1110 -10.38 33.83 14.50
CA TYR A 1110 -10.69 32.71 13.62
C TYR A 1110 -10.74 33.17 12.16
N THR A 1111 -10.30 32.30 11.25
CA THR A 1111 -10.35 32.50 9.80
C THR A 1111 -10.96 31.27 9.14
N PHE A 1112 -11.97 31.46 8.30
CA PHE A 1112 -12.67 30.37 7.62
C PHE A 1112 -12.91 30.68 6.15
N THR A 1113 -12.90 29.63 5.33
CA THR A 1113 -13.38 29.66 3.95
C THR A 1113 -14.38 28.52 3.78
N VAL A 1114 -15.59 28.86 3.31
CA VAL A 1114 -16.68 27.91 3.01
C VAL A 1114 -16.87 27.90 1.49
N PRO A 1115 -16.67 26.77 0.79
CA PRO A 1115 -16.71 26.74 -0.67
C PRO A 1115 -18.11 27.03 -1.21
N ALA A 1116 -18.19 27.51 -2.46
CA ALA A 1116 -19.45 27.80 -3.12
C ALA A 1116 -20.40 26.59 -3.09
N ASN A 1117 -21.71 26.86 -3.05
CA ASN A 1117 -22.74 25.83 -3.00
C ASN A 1117 -22.76 24.96 -1.72
N THR A 1118 -22.02 25.34 -0.68
CA THR A 1118 -22.04 24.68 0.63
C THR A 1118 -22.38 25.66 1.75
N THR A 1119 -22.65 25.12 2.94
CA THR A 1119 -22.83 25.89 4.18
C THR A 1119 -22.09 25.22 5.34
N ALA A 1120 -21.75 26.00 6.37
CA ALA A 1120 -21.14 25.47 7.58
C ALA A 1120 -21.90 25.86 8.85
N THR A 1121 -22.01 24.95 9.81
CA THR A 1121 -22.43 25.26 11.18
C THR A 1121 -21.19 25.56 12.02
N LEU A 1122 -21.03 26.82 12.41
CA LEU A 1122 -19.89 27.32 13.18
C LEU A 1122 -20.21 27.34 14.67
N TYR A 1123 -19.33 26.75 15.47
CA TYR A 1123 -19.34 26.78 16.94
C TYR A 1123 -18.16 27.61 17.45
N LEU A 1124 -18.43 28.66 18.21
CA LEU A 1124 -17.41 29.51 18.84
C LEU A 1124 -17.49 29.39 20.37
N PRO A 1125 -16.34 29.29 21.08
CA PRO A 1125 -16.29 29.04 22.52
C PRO A 1125 -16.50 30.34 23.33
N THR A 1126 -17.71 30.90 23.28
CA THR A 1126 -18.11 32.02 24.13
C THR A 1126 -19.58 31.90 24.53
N ALA A 1127 -19.96 32.43 25.69
CA ALA A 1127 -21.32 32.38 26.20
C ALA A 1127 -22.27 33.42 25.58
N SER A 1128 -21.74 34.45 24.89
CA SER A 1128 -22.57 35.50 24.29
C SER A 1128 -22.08 35.95 22.92
N LEU A 1129 -23.03 36.14 22.00
CA LEU A 1129 -22.84 36.72 20.68
C LEU A 1129 -22.26 38.15 20.75
N ARG A 1130 -22.43 38.85 21.88
CA ARG A 1130 -21.87 40.20 22.09
C ARG A 1130 -20.34 40.22 22.11
N ASP A 1131 -19.73 39.07 22.44
CA ASP A 1131 -18.29 38.91 22.53
C ASP A 1131 -17.67 38.45 21.20
N VAL A 1132 -18.51 38.25 20.17
CA VAL A 1132 -18.09 37.88 18.82
C VAL A 1132 -18.21 39.09 17.89
N ARG A 1133 -17.15 39.37 17.14
CA ARG A 1133 -17.16 40.33 16.04
C ARG A 1133 -16.68 39.66 14.77
N GLU A 1134 -17.17 40.10 13.61
CA GLU A 1134 -16.54 39.80 12.34
C GLU A 1134 -15.75 41.03 11.88
N LYS A 1135 -14.42 40.93 11.87
CA LYS A 1135 -13.52 42.09 11.80
C LYS A 1135 -13.94 43.13 12.86
N THR A 1136 -14.42 44.31 12.46
CA THR A 1136 -14.90 45.37 13.37
C THR A 1136 -16.42 45.39 13.56
N LYS A 1137 -17.18 44.56 12.84
CA LYS A 1137 -18.65 44.62 12.78
C LYS A 1137 -19.31 43.63 13.75
N PRO A 1138 -20.47 43.96 14.34
CA PRO A 1138 -21.31 42.99 15.05
C PRO A 1138 -21.81 41.90 14.09
N VAL A 1139 -21.78 40.64 14.52
CA VAL A 1139 -22.12 39.46 13.69
C VAL A 1139 -23.50 39.58 13.02
N ARG A 1140 -24.52 40.09 13.73
CA ARG A 1140 -25.89 40.25 13.20
C ARG A 1140 -26.00 41.16 11.97
N LYS A 1141 -24.98 41.96 11.65
CA LYS A 1141 -24.95 42.87 10.49
C LYS A 1141 -24.10 42.33 9.34
N CYS A 1142 -23.60 41.10 9.45
CA CYS A 1142 -22.65 40.54 8.50
C CYS A 1142 -23.36 39.68 7.44
N LYS A 1143 -23.08 39.96 6.15
CA LYS A 1143 -23.62 39.17 5.03
C LYS A 1143 -23.14 37.72 5.14
N GLY A 1144 -24.03 36.77 4.93
CA GLY A 1144 -23.70 35.33 4.91
C GLY A 1144 -23.57 34.68 6.28
N VAL A 1145 -23.93 35.38 7.37
CA VAL A 1145 -23.91 34.84 8.73
C VAL A 1145 -25.31 34.89 9.34
N GLU A 1146 -25.81 33.72 9.75
CA GLU A 1146 -27.09 33.55 10.42
C GLU A 1146 -26.85 33.12 11.88
N PHE A 1147 -27.54 33.75 12.83
CA PHE A 1147 -27.47 33.37 14.24
C PHE A 1147 -28.42 32.20 14.51
N ILE A 1148 -27.91 31.13 15.14
CA ILE A 1148 -28.73 29.97 15.53
C ILE A 1148 -29.05 30.03 17.03
N SER A 1149 -28.03 30.04 17.89
CA SER A 1149 -28.21 30.02 19.35
C SER A 1149 -26.97 30.54 20.10
N GLU A 1150 -27.17 30.90 21.37
CA GLU A 1150 -26.09 31.17 22.34
C GLU A 1150 -26.47 30.53 23.68
N GLY A 1151 -25.48 30.01 24.42
CA GLY A 1151 -25.69 29.37 25.72
C GLY A 1151 -24.68 28.24 25.99
N ASN A 1152 -24.60 27.77 27.24
CA ASN A 1152 -23.69 26.68 27.64
C ASN A 1152 -22.20 26.90 27.30
N GLY A 1153 -21.77 28.16 27.15
CA GLY A 1153 -20.38 28.50 26.80
C GLY A 1153 -20.08 28.48 25.29
N GLU A 1154 -21.10 28.33 24.44
CA GLU A 1154 -20.94 28.34 22.98
C GLU A 1154 -21.92 29.31 22.29
N VAL A 1155 -21.47 29.88 21.17
CA VAL A 1155 -22.29 30.60 20.18
C VAL A 1155 -22.31 29.78 18.91
N VAL A 1156 -23.51 29.52 18.38
CA VAL A 1156 -23.73 28.74 17.16
C VAL A 1156 -24.23 29.64 16.05
N LEU A 1157 -23.54 29.60 14.91
CA LEU A 1157 -23.82 30.38 13.70
C LEU A 1157 -23.95 29.45 12.50
N LYS A 1158 -24.73 29.83 11.50
CA LYS A 1158 -24.67 29.23 10.17
C LYS A 1158 -23.95 30.19 9.22
N LEU A 1159 -22.95 29.68 8.52
CA LEU A 1159 -22.20 30.38 7.50
C LEU A 1159 -22.66 29.91 6.12
N LEU A 1160 -22.96 30.86 5.24
CA LEU A 1160 -23.06 30.57 3.82
C LEU A 1160 -21.66 30.48 3.19
N SER A 1161 -21.56 30.12 1.91
CA SER A 1161 -20.28 30.16 1.19
C SER A 1161 -19.59 31.54 1.25
N GLY A 1162 -18.26 31.55 1.24
CA GLY A 1162 -17.38 32.72 1.27
C GLY A 1162 -16.32 32.67 2.38
N SER A 1163 -15.55 33.75 2.50
CA SER A 1163 -14.47 33.86 3.49
C SER A 1163 -14.87 34.73 4.69
N TYR A 1164 -14.50 34.32 5.90
CA TYR A 1164 -14.90 34.91 7.17
C TYR A 1164 -13.71 35.13 8.12
N SER A 1165 -13.78 36.18 8.95
CA SER A 1165 -12.80 36.40 10.02
C SER A 1165 -13.47 36.91 11.30
N PHE A 1166 -13.49 36.06 12.33
CA PHE A 1166 -14.11 36.34 13.61
C PHE A 1166 -13.08 36.68 14.69
N GLU A 1167 -13.44 37.56 15.61
CA GLU A 1167 -12.72 37.84 16.84
C GLU A 1167 -13.63 37.55 18.02
N VAL A 1168 -13.15 36.70 18.94
CA VAL A 1168 -13.85 36.30 20.16
C VAL A 1168 -13.02 36.74 21.37
N LYS A 1169 -13.61 37.52 22.27
CA LYS A 1169 -12.94 37.89 23.53
C LYS A 1169 -12.69 36.65 24.39
N LYS A 1170 -11.47 36.50 24.90
CA LYS A 1170 -11.08 35.39 25.77
C LYS A 1170 -11.42 35.71 27.22
N ASP A 1171 -12.61 35.32 27.67
CA ASP A 1171 -12.93 35.27 29.11
C ASP A 1171 -12.49 33.89 29.66
N TYR A 1172 -11.46 33.82 30.51
CA TYR A 1172 -11.06 32.58 31.19
C TYR A 1172 -11.62 32.54 32.63
N PRO A 1173 -11.98 31.36 33.22
CA PRO A 1173 -11.77 30.00 32.70
C PRO A 1173 -13.05 29.16 32.49
N LEU A 1174 -13.01 28.32 31.45
CA LEU A 1174 -13.74 27.05 31.34
C LEU A 1174 -13.11 26.02 32.31
N ALA A 1175 -13.27 26.27 33.61
CA ALA A 1175 -13.15 25.24 34.63
C ALA A 1175 -14.50 25.19 35.34
N ALA A 1176 -15.11 24.00 35.38
CA ALA A 1176 -16.41 23.68 35.95
C ALA A 1176 -16.89 24.71 37.00
N ARG A 1177 -17.77 25.63 36.60
CA ARG A 1177 -18.60 26.34 37.58
C ARG A 1177 -19.45 25.29 38.27
N LYS A 1178 -19.05 24.91 39.49
CA LYS A 1178 -19.88 24.16 40.44
C LYS A 1178 -21.30 24.74 40.37
N ARG A 1179 -22.27 23.92 39.95
CA ARG A 1179 -23.70 24.25 40.01
C ARG A 1179 -24.00 24.74 41.42
N LYS A 1180 -24.42 26.01 41.57
CA LYS A 1180 -25.03 26.47 42.82
C LYS A 1180 -26.31 25.67 43.02
N LYS A 1181 -26.36 24.88 44.10
CA LYS A 1181 -27.57 24.24 44.62
C LYS A 1181 -28.65 25.32 44.78
N TYR A 1182 -29.72 25.24 44.02
CA TYR A 1182 -30.98 25.86 44.43
C TYR A 1182 -31.58 24.97 45.52
N VAL A 1183 -31.57 25.48 46.74
CA VAL A 1183 -32.31 24.93 47.87
C VAL A 1183 -33.78 25.26 47.63
N PHE A 1184 -34.60 24.25 47.33
CA PHE A 1184 -36.04 24.37 47.51
C PHE A 1184 -36.35 24.10 48.98
N VAL A 1185 -36.95 25.09 49.63
CA VAL A 1185 -37.52 24.99 50.96
C VAL A 1185 -38.95 24.44 50.82
N ARG A 1186 -39.15 23.29 51.47
CA ARG A 1186 -40.40 22.56 51.75
C ARG A 1186 -41.17 21.95 50.59
#